data_AF-A0A803QCI0-F1
#
_entry.id   AF-A0A803QCI0-F1
#
_cell.length_a   1.000
_cell.length_b   1.000
_cell.length_c   1.000
_cell.angle_alpha   90.00
_cell.angle_beta   90.00
_cell.angle_gamma   90.00
#
_symmetry.space_group_name_H-M   'P 1'
#
loop_
_entity.id
_entity.type
_entity.pdbx_description
1 polymer ?
#
loop_
_entity_poly.entity_id
_entity_poly.type
_entity_poly.pdbx_seq_one_letter_code
_entity_poly.pdbx_strand_id
1 'polypeptide(L)'
;MKQGIVLHQWLVLFSLIDMFCSSQSLTHDYGQALSKSLLYFEAQRSGHLPHNQRVTWRLHSALNDGLEQGVDLVGGYYDAGDNVKFGLPMAFTVTMLSWSVLEYGKDMAEAGEYVHALEAIKWGTDYFIKAHTHPNVLWAEVGDGHTDHYCWQRPEDMTTSRQAFKVDENKPGSDIAGETAAAMAAASLVFRETNPHYSHLLLYHAQQLFEFGDKYRGKYDDSIGVAKGYYTSVSGYMDELLWAALWLYKATNKDHYLEYVLNNAYAFGGVTWTMEEFSWDVKYVGVQIIASMLLMEERHKIKYRHVVEEYRSKGEHYICACLNKNNLTNVRRTPGGLLYTRQWNNMQYVSNAAFLLTVYSDYLTTTGKMLHCQNGLVGPNEIFTFAKSQIDYILGSNPMAVSYFVGYSAQYPQRVHHRGASIDSYKKTKGFIGCTEGYDSWYGRREPNPNVLIGALVGGPDSNDQFRDERDKPTVIWYLFSLNPKIIIAYLLQVQTALAGIEEVAQRPIHSSRRPFFSRYLLLLLVHSSAYLYIYLQCLSPQPFPLSPSKFLPSSVVFMASSSRNPIPLTALDDEESLVHDFDHISLHSPNDSNSFYLFFKLLSPKSVKPSWIEKAMTEAWMLRFLVQISKYHSGLFLADGDRRRVLEEQPWHFDKFLMVFTHPDVSSTPTPESVYYVPF
;
A
#
# COMPACT_ATOMS: atom_id res chain seq x y z
N MET A 1 -4.08 -47.52 58.61
CA MET A 1 -3.04 -46.54 58.21
C MET A 1 -2.34 -46.91 56.89
N LYS A 2 -3.06 -47.36 55.84
CA LYS A 2 -2.49 -47.61 54.49
C LYS A 2 -3.36 -47.19 53.29
N GLN A 3 -4.63 -46.79 53.51
CA GLN A 3 -5.51 -46.29 52.43
C GLN A 3 -5.39 -44.78 52.16
N GLY A 4 -4.80 -44.00 53.08
CA GLY A 4 -4.62 -42.54 52.91
C GLY A 4 -3.49 -42.12 51.96
N ILE A 5 -2.62 -43.05 51.55
CA ILE A 5 -1.43 -42.75 50.73
C ILE A 5 -1.77 -42.72 49.22
N VAL A 6 -2.74 -43.54 48.78
CA VAL A 6 -3.11 -43.62 47.36
C VAL A 6 -3.88 -42.37 46.90
N LEU A 7 -4.81 -41.86 47.70
CA LEU A 7 -5.64 -40.70 47.32
C LEU A 7 -4.82 -39.41 47.10
N HIS A 8 -3.71 -39.25 47.82
CA HIS A 8 -2.84 -38.08 47.70
C HIS A 8 -1.99 -38.09 46.41
N GLN A 9 -1.67 -39.27 45.86
CA GLN A 9 -0.90 -39.37 44.62
C GLN A 9 -1.72 -38.99 43.37
N TRP A 10 -3.03 -39.24 43.38
CA TRP A 10 -3.91 -38.86 42.25
C TRP A 10 -4.24 -37.36 42.21
N LEU A 11 -4.43 -36.71 43.36
CA LEU A 11 -4.70 -35.27 43.43
C LEU A 11 -3.50 -34.40 43.01
N VAL A 12 -2.27 -34.85 43.29
CA VAL A 12 -1.05 -34.19 42.81
C VAL A 12 -0.86 -34.38 41.30
N LEU A 13 -1.30 -35.52 40.73
CA LEU A 13 -1.22 -35.74 39.28
C LEU A 13 -2.21 -34.84 38.51
N PHE A 14 -3.44 -34.66 39.02
CA PHE A 14 -4.42 -33.77 38.40
C PHE A 14 -4.01 -32.29 38.48
N SER A 15 -3.51 -31.84 39.64
CA SER A 15 -3.02 -30.45 39.78
C SER A 15 -1.73 -30.16 39.00
N LEU A 16 -0.97 -31.17 38.59
CA LEU A 16 0.15 -31.02 37.64
C LEU A 16 -0.31 -30.97 36.17
N ILE A 17 -1.47 -31.53 35.82
CA ILE A 17 -2.05 -31.41 34.48
C ILE A 17 -2.68 -30.02 34.28
N ASP A 18 -3.37 -29.49 35.29
CA ASP A 18 -3.88 -28.10 35.28
C ASP A 18 -2.75 -27.04 35.21
N MET A 19 -1.51 -27.40 35.53
CA MET A 19 -0.33 -26.51 35.45
C MET A 19 0.51 -26.66 34.16
N PHE A 20 0.15 -27.58 33.26
CA PHE A 20 0.88 -27.82 31.99
C PHE A 20 0.08 -27.51 30.72
N CYS A 21 -1.06 -26.83 30.85
CA CYS A 21 -1.66 -26.07 29.75
C CYS A 21 -2.00 -24.65 30.21
N SER A 22 -1.00 -23.92 30.70
CA SER A 22 -0.96 -22.48 30.48
C SER A 22 -1.10 -22.29 28.97
N SER A 23 -2.26 -21.81 28.53
CA SER A 23 -2.42 -21.39 27.15
C SER A 23 -1.37 -20.31 26.89
N GLN A 24 -0.31 -20.67 26.17
CA GLN A 24 0.44 -19.68 25.43
C GLN A 24 -0.59 -19.08 24.48
N SER A 25 -1.12 -17.90 24.85
CA SER A 25 -1.76 -17.02 23.90
C SER A 25 -0.77 -16.92 22.74
N LEU A 26 -1.17 -17.35 21.54
CA LEU A 26 -0.30 -17.30 20.39
C LEU A 26 -0.11 -15.82 20.06
N THR A 27 0.94 -15.23 20.63
CA THR A 27 1.27 -13.81 20.47
C THR A 27 1.84 -13.63 19.08
N HIS A 28 0.97 -13.29 18.15
CA HIS A 28 1.34 -12.97 16.78
C HIS A 28 2.19 -11.69 16.73
N ASP A 29 3.29 -11.73 15.98
CA ASP A 29 4.10 -10.58 15.62
C ASP A 29 3.48 -9.89 14.39
N TYR A 30 2.67 -8.86 14.62
CA TYR A 30 1.99 -8.13 13.54
C TYR A 30 2.94 -7.21 12.76
N GLY A 31 4.10 -6.84 13.33
CA GLY A 31 5.13 -6.07 12.63
C GLY A 31 5.76 -6.91 11.52
N GLN A 32 6.13 -8.15 11.86
CA GLN A 32 6.52 -9.14 10.86
C GLN A 32 5.40 -9.41 9.83
N ALA A 33 4.13 -9.36 10.25
CA ALA A 33 3.02 -9.57 9.33
C ALA A 33 2.92 -8.45 8.28
N LEU A 34 3.04 -7.18 8.71
CA LEU A 34 3.11 -6.01 7.83
C LEU A 34 4.31 -6.06 6.88
N SER A 35 5.52 -6.35 7.38
CA SER A 35 6.71 -6.48 6.53
C SER A 35 6.53 -7.51 5.41
N LYS A 36 5.86 -8.62 5.71
CA LYS A 36 5.57 -9.67 4.72
C LYS A 36 4.49 -9.23 3.73
N SER A 37 3.42 -8.53 4.14
CA SER A 37 2.37 -8.12 3.19
C SER A 37 2.89 -7.13 2.14
N LEU A 38 3.86 -6.28 2.48
CA LEU A 38 4.54 -5.39 1.54
C LEU A 38 5.44 -6.15 0.56
N LEU A 39 6.08 -7.23 0.98
CA LEU A 39 6.81 -8.13 0.06
C LEU A 39 5.88 -8.78 -0.97
N TYR A 40 4.63 -9.07 -0.64
CA TYR A 40 3.68 -9.55 -1.65
C TYR A 40 3.45 -8.53 -2.75
N PHE A 41 3.28 -7.24 -2.41
CA PHE A 41 3.11 -6.20 -3.42
C PHE A 41 4.33 -6.11 -4.32
N GLU A 42 5.55 -6.22 -3.79
CA GLU A 42 6.75 -6.35 -4.61
C GLU A 42 6.74 -7.59 -5.52
N ALA A 43 6.29 -8.74 -5.01
CA ALA A 43 6.15 -9.98 -5.80
C ALA A 43 5.16 -9.85 -6.96
N GLN A 44 4.23 -8.90 -6.86
CA GLN A 44 3.15 -8.65 -7.80
C GLN A 44 3.40 -7.52 -8.82
N ARG A 45 4.49 -6.75 -8.68
CA ARG A 45 4.84 -5.63 -9.59
C ARG A 45 4.98 -6.09 -11.05
N SER A 46 4.35 -5.39 -11.97
CA SER A 46 4.53 -5.53 -13.43
C SER A 46 5.46 -4.44 -13.97
N GLY A 47 6.11 -4.66 -15.13
CA GLY A 47 6.99 -3.67 -15.75
C GLY A 47 8.44 -3.67 -15.25
N HIS A 48 9.09 -2.51 -15.27
CA HIS A 48 10.49 -2.33 -14.89
C HIS A 48 10.71 -2.30 -13.38
N LEU A 49 10.83 -3.47 -12.74
CA LEU A 49 11.21 -3.59 -11.31
C LEU A 49 12.44 -2.73 -10.93
N PRO A 50 12.45 -2.11 -9.73
CA PRO A 50 13.53 -1.23 -9.30
C PRO A 50 14.76 -2.00 -8.82
N HIS A 51 15.93 -1.35 -8.76
CA HIS A 51 17.19 -1.99 -8.33
C HIS A 51 17.18 -2.46 -6.87
N ASN A 52 16.35 -1.86 -6.01
CA ASN A 52 16.19 -2.22 -4.59
C ASN A 52 15.10 -3.28 -4.33
N GLN A 53 14.50 -3.88 -5.36
CA GLN A 53 13.47 -4.92 -5.27
C GLN A 53 13.89 -6.06 -4.32
N ARG A 54 13.17 -6.24 -3.21
CA ARG A 54 13.43 -7.27 -2.18
C ARG A 54 13.01 -8.67 -2.65
N VAL A 55 11.96 -8.76 -3.47
CA VAL A 55 11.52 -10.04 -4.06
C VAL A 55 12.37 -10.43 -5.27
N THR A 56 13.52 -11.04 -4.97
CA THR A 56 14.59 -11.29 -5.96
C THR A 56 14.31 -12.41 -6.96
N TRP A 57 13.25 -13.22 -6.81
CA TRP A 57 12.90 -14.26 -7.80
C TRP A 57 12.08 -13.72 -8.99
N ARG A 58 11.52 -12.52 -8.88
CA ARG A 58 10.91 -11.76 -9.99
C ARG A 58 11.96 -11.04 -10.84
N LEU A 59 11.62 -10.76 -12.09
CA LEU A 59 12.36 -9.85 -13.00
C LEU A 59 11.38 -8.92 -13.74
N HIS A 60 11.93 -8.07 -14.60
CA HIS A 60 11.14 -7.24 -15.51
C HIS A 60 10.24 -8.09 -16.42
N SER A 61 8.99 -7.67 -16.57
CA SER A 61 7.96 -8.36 -17.38
C SER A 61 7.01 -7.33 -18.00
N ALA A 62 6.17 -7.73 -18.97
CA ALA A 62 5.14 -6.86 -19.56
C ALA A 62 5.67 -5.49 -20.07
N LEU A 63 6.83 -5.50 -20.72
CA LEU A 63 7.57 -4.28 -21.11
C LEU A 63 7.03 -3.59 -22.37
N ASN A 64 6.03 -4.17 -23.02
CA ASN A 64 5.39 -3.64 -24.23
C ASN A 64 3.92 -3.23 -23.99
N ASP A 65 3.48 -3.19 -22.73
CA ASP A 65 2.08 -2.89 -22.37
C ASP A 65 1.65 -1.52 -22.90
N GLY A 66 0.58 -1.51 -23.70
CA GLY A 66 0.05 -0.31 -24.35
C GLY A 66 0.69 0.06 -25.69
N LEU A 67 1.81 -0.56 -26.08
CA LEU A 67 2.56 -0.20 -27.29
C LEU A 67 1.72 -0.33 -28.56
N GLU A 68 0.93 -1.41 -28.67
CA GLU A 68 -0.02 -1.66 -29.77
C GLU A 68 -1.12 -0.59 -29.86
N GLN A 69 -1.40 0.10 -28.75
CA GLN A 69 -2.41 1.17 -28.64
C GLN A 69 -1.79 2.57 -28.65
N GLY A 70 -0.47 2.69 -28.85
CA GLY A 70 0.25 3.97 -28.92
C GLY A 70 0.44 4.68 -27.57
N VAL A 71 0.44 3.93 -26.46
CA VAL A 71 0.54 4.46 -25.09
C VAL A 71 1.55 3.67 -24.25
N ASP A 72 2.13 4.29 -23.22
CA ASP A 72 2.96 3.59 -22.23
C ASP A 72 2.07 3.14 -21.07
N LEU A 73 1.79 1.84 -20.98
CA LEU A 73 1.07 1.22 -19.86
C LEU A 73 1.97 0.27 -19.06
N VAL A 74 3.30 0.41 -19.17
CA VAL A 74 4.27 -0.42 -18.42
C VAL A 74 4.31 0.02 -16.96
N GLY A 75 4.18 -0.94 -16.04
CA GLY A 75 4.12 -0.70 -14.59
C GLY A 75 2.87 -1.30 -13.95
N GLY A 76 2.52 -0.84 -12.75
CA GLY A 76 1.33 -1.28 -12.02
C GLY A 76 1.45 -2.71 -11.50
N TYR A 77 0.31 -3.29 -11.15
CA TYR A 77 0.22 -4.61 -10.52
C TYR A 77 -0.49 -5.61 -11.43
N TYR A 78 -0.17 -6.90 -11.32
CA TYR A 78 -0.96 -7.97 -11.95
C TYR A 78 -2.30 -8.21 -11.22
N ASP A 79 -3.17 -9.08 -11.76
CA ASP A 79 -4.47 -9.50 -11.23
C ASP A 79 -4.42 -10.41 -9.99
N ALA A 80 -3.75 -11.55 -10.05
CA ALA A 80 -3.74 -12.54 -8.96
C ALA A 80 -2.58 -13.53 -9.13
N GLY A 81 -2.91 -14.79 -9.44
CA GLY A 81 -1.97 -15.79 -9.92
C GLY A 81 -1.64 -15.68 -11.41
N ASP A 82 -2.23 -14.70 -12.09
CA ASP A 82 -2.21 -14.43 -13.53
C ASP A 82 -1.39 -13.18 -13.85
N ASN A 83 -1.37 -12.80 -15.13
CA ASN A 83 -0.62 -11.64 -15.61
C ASN A 83 -1.50 -10.58 -16.29
N VAL A 84 -2.82 -10.64 -16.11
CA VAL A 84 -3.73 -9.55 -16.50
C VAL A 84 -3.53 -8.37 -15.55
N LYS A 85 -3.92 -7.16 -15.95
CA LYS A 85 -3.91 -5.97 -15.10
C LYS A 85 -5.33 -5.40 -15.02
N PHE A 86 -6.16 -5.94 -14.14
CA PHE A 86 -7.55 -5.46 -13.95
C PHE A 86 -7.55 -4.16 -13.12
N GLY A 87 -8.04 -3.06 -13.71
CA GLY A 87 -7.91 -1.72 -13.11
C GLY A 87 -8.83 -1.47 -11.90
N LEU A 88 -10.06 -1.97 -11.91
CA LEU A 88 -11.04 -1.78 -10.82
C LEU A 88 -10.55 -2.37 -9.47
N PRO A 89 -10.19 -3.67 -9.37
CA PRO A 89 -9.63 -4.25 -8.14
C PRO A 89 -8.27 -3.64 -7.75
N MET A 90 -7.43 -3.25 -8.72
CA MET A 90 -6.17 -2.54 -8.45
C MET A 90 -6.42 -1.15 -7.83
N ALA A 91 -7.38 -0.40 -8.35
CA ALA A 91 -7.76 0.92 -7.82
C ALA A 91 -8.27 0.80 -6.37
N PHE A 92 -9.22 -0.10 -6.11
CA PHE A 92 -9.70 -0.37 -4.76
C PHE A 92 -8.57 -0.75 -3.79
N THR A 93 -7.63 -1.58 -4.25
CA THR A 93 -6.44 -1.97 -3.47
C THR A 93 -5.58 -0.76 -3.10
N VAL A 94 -5.36 0.17 -4.03
CA VAL A 94 -4.59 1.42 -3.80
C VAL A 94 -5.35 2.40 -2.90
N THR A 95 -6.67 2.49 -3.01
CA THR A 95 -7.51 3.27 -2.08
C THR A 95 -7.39 2.73 -0.65
N MET A 96 -7.50 1.41 -0.46
CA MET A 96 -7.40 0.77 0.85
C MET A 96 -5.98 0.86 1.45
N LEU A 97 -4.94 0.66 0.63
CA LEU A 97 -3.55 0.95 1.00
C LEU A 97 -3.39 2.38 1.53
N SER A 98 -3.89 3.35 0.78
CA SER A 98 -3.78 4.78 1.12
C SER A 98 -4.55 5.10 2.40
N TRP A 99 -5.76 4.56 2.55
CA TRP A 99 -6.55 4.73 3.78
C TRP A 99 -5.82 4.12 4.99
N SER A 100 -5.24 2.92 4.87
CA SER A 100 -4.44 2.31 5.95
C SER A 100 -3.24 3.17 6.36
N VAL A 101 -2.56 3.83 5.41
CA VAL A 101 -1.46 4.75 5.73
C VAL A 101 -1.95 6.06 6.37
N LEU A 102 -3.14 6.55 6.01
CA LEU A 102 -3.73 7.75 6.62
C LEU A 102 -4.14 7.54 8.08
N GLU A 103 -4.74 6.39 8.41
CA GLU A 103 -5.16 6.08 9.78
C GLU A 103 -3.98 5.63 10.66
N TYR A 104 -3.01 4.91 10.08
CA TYR A 104 -2.00 4.14 10.85
C TYR A 104 -0.55 4.29 10.37
N GLY A 105 -0.23 5.31 9.58
CA GLY A 105 1.13 5.52 9.05
C GLY A 105 2.21 5.69 10.13
N LYS A 106 1.86 6.15 11.33
CA LYS A 106 2.78 6.24 12.49
C LYS A 106 3.21 4.86 12.96
N ASP A 107 2.25 3.98 13.18
CA ASP A 107 2.44 2.59 13.58
C ASP A 107 3.28 1.83 12.53
N MET A 108 3.05 2.10 11.24
CA MET A 108 3.88 1.57 10.15
C MET A 108 5.32 2.12 10.17
N ALA A 109 5.52 3.36 10.63
CA ALA A 109 6.84 3.98 10.76
C ALA A 109 7.59 3.42 11.98
N GLU A 110 6.90 3.17 13.09
CA GLU A 110 7.45 2.46 14.27
C GLU A 110 7.86 1.01 13.92
N ALA A 111 7.11 0.36 13.02
CA ALA A 111 7.47 -0.94 12.45
C ALA A 111 8.57 -0.88 11.36
N GLY A 112 9.01 0.32 10.95
CA GLY A 112 10.04 0.52 9.92
C GLY A 112 9.58 0.31 8.46
N GLU A 113 8.29 0.09 8.20
CA GLU A 113 7.74 -0.26 6.89
C GLU A 113 6.99 0.90 6.19
N TYR A 114 6.86 2.06 6.82
CA TYR A 114 6.16 3.23 6.23
C TYR A 114 6.67 3.60 4.83
N VAL A 115 7.99 3.61 4.61
CA VAL A 115 8.58 3.90 3.28
C VAL A 115 8.15 2.87 2.24
N HIS A 116 8.14 1.58 2.60
CA HIS A 116 7.70 0.51 1.70
C HIS A 116 6.18 0.57 1.42
N ALA A 117 5.37 1.03 2.37
CA ALA A 117 3.95 1.32 2.14
C ALA A 117 3.76 2.49 1.16
N LEU A 118 4.56 3.56 1.26
CA LEU A 118 4.58 4.64 0.27
C LEU A 118 5.02 4.13 -1.12
N GLU A 119 6.07 3.32 -1.21
CA GLU A 119 6.51 2.69 -2.46
C GLU A 119 5.43 1.80 -3.09
N ALA A 120 4.62 1.10 -2.28
CA ALA A 120 3.51 0.28 -2.75
C ALA A 120 2.36 1.12 -3.32
N ILE A 121 1.97 2.20 -2.64
CA ILE A 121 0.96 3.14 -3.15
C ILE A 121 1.45 3.81 -4.43
N LYS A 122 2.70 4.30 -4.45
CA LYS A 122 3.28 5.01 -5.60
C LYS A 122 3.31 4.13 -6.84
N TRP A 123 3.64 2.85 -6.70
CA TRP A 123 3.69 1.91 -7.83
C TRP A 123 2.34 1.74 -8.55
N GLY A 124 1.24 1.74 -7.79
CA GLY A 124 -0.12 1.72 -8.37
C GLY A 124 -0.53 3.06 -8.97
N THR A 125 -0.25 4.16 -8.26
CA THR A 125 -0.64 5.51 -8.71
C THR A 125 0.18 6.02 -9.91
N ASP A 126 1.46 5.67 -10.03
CA ASP A 126 2.28 5.91 -11.24
C ASP A 126 1.66 5.23 -12.48
N TYR A 127 1.07 4.04 -12.31
CA TYR A 127 0.34 3.38 -13.38
C TYR A 127 -1.00 4.06 -13.70
N PHE A 128 -1.73 4.58 -12.70
CA PHE A 128 -2.97 5.33 -12.95
C PHE A 128 -2.75 6.66 -13.68
N ILE A 129 -1.64 7.37 -13.39
CA ILE A 129 -1.23 8.56 -14.16
C ILE A 129 -1.05 8.19 -15.64
N LYS A 130 -0.28 7.13 -15.92
CA LYS A 130 -0.09 6.61 -17.29
C LYS A 130 -1.40 6.16 -17.96
N ALA A 131 -2.29 5.53 -17.21
CA ALA A 131 -3.57 5.03 -17.70
C ALA A 131 -4.57 6.15 -18.00
N HIS A 132 -4.52 7.27 -17.29
CA HIS A 132 -5.39 8.43 -17.51
C HIS A 132 -4.78 9.40 -18.54
N THR A 133 -4.77 8.96 -19.81
CA THR A 133 -4.06 9.66 -20.89
C THR A 133 -4.68 10.98 -21.36
N HIS A 134 -5.99 11.16 -21.15
CA HIS A 134 -6.75 12.36 -21.48
C HIS A 134 -7.91 12.50 -20.48
N PRO A 135 -8.48 13.70 -20.25
CA PRO A 135 -9.46 13.94 -19.18
C PRO A 135 -10.62 12.92 -19.13
N ASN A 136 -11.14 12.51 -20.30
CA ASN A 136 -12.24 11.54 -20.43
C ASN A 136 -11.79 10.20 -21.02
N VAL A 137 -10.55 9.75 -20.77
CA VAL A 137 -9.99 8.46 -21.26
C VAL A 137 -9.15 7.77 -20.20
N LEU A 138 -9.61 6.61 -19.73
CA LEU A 138 -8.90 5.77 -18.76
C LEU A 138 -8.66 4.37 -19.33
N TRP A 139 -7.40 3.94 -19.40
CA TRP A 139 -7.01 2.56 -19.71
C TRP A 139 -7.26 1.66 -18.48
N ALA A 140 -8.25 0.80 -18.60
CA ALA A 140 -8.90 0.09 -17.51
C ALA A 140 -8.43 -1.36 -17.35
N GLU A 141 -7.87 -1.96 -18.42
CA GLU A 141 -7.39 -3.35 -18.42
C GLU A 141 -6.23 -3.51 -19.40
N VAL A 142 -5.24 -4.35 -19.06
CA VAL A 142 -4.16 -4.74 -19.99
C VAL A 142 -3.90 -6.24 -19.92
N GLY A 143 -4.05 -6.90 -21.06
CA GLY A 143 -4.11 -8.36 -21.17
C GLY A 143 -5.55 -8.84 -21.31
N ASP A 144 -5.78 -9.80 -22.20
CA ASP A 144 -7.07 -10.49 -22.29
C ASP A 144 -7.08 -11.69 -21.34
N GLY A 145 -8.02 -11.73 -20.40
CA GLY A 145 -8.08 -12.78 -19.39
C GLY A 145 -8.23 -14.19 -19.95
N HIS A 146 -8.93 -14.37 -21.08
CA HIS A 146 -9.12 -15.69 -21.66
C HIS A 146 -7.81 -16.28 -22.17
N THR A 147 -7.04 -15.50 -22.95
CA THR A 147 -5.74 -15.91 -23.48
C THR A 147 -4.66 -15.95 -22.40
N ASP A 148 -4.67 -15.07 -21.40
CA ASP A 148 -3.74 -15.16 -20.27
C ASP A 148 -3.99 -16.41 -19.40
N HIS A 149 -5.26 -16.78 -19.20
CA HIS A 149 -5.65 -17.96 -18.41
C HIS A 149 -5.52 -19.27 -19.18
N TYR A 150 -5.41 -19.24 -20.51
CA TYR A 150 -5.01 -20.39 -21.31
C TYR A 150 -3.52 -20.78 -21.14
N CYS A 151 -2.68 -19.87 -20.63
CA CYS A 151 -1.24 -20.10 -20.47
C CYS A 151 -0.80 -20.08 -18.99
N TRP A 152 0.12 -20.98 -18.62
CA TRP A 152 0.75 -21.01 -17.29
C TRP A 152 2.23 -20.60 -17.34
N GLN A 153 2.51 -19.41 -17.88
CA GLN A 153 3.87 -18.90 -18.06
C GLN A 153 4.32 -18.03 -16.88
N ARG A 154 5.65 -17.94 -16.68
CA ARG A 154 6.21 -16.87 -15.83
C ARG A 154 5.85 -15.51 -16.44
N PRO A 155 5.63 -14.45 -15.64
CA PRO A 155 5.44 -13.09 -16.15
C PRO A 155 6.53 -12.67 -17.14
N GLU A 156 7.76 -13.12 -16.91
CA GLU A 156 8.94 -12.84 -17.73
C GLU A 156 8.92 -13.51 -19.13
N ASP A 157 8.18 -14.62 -19.31
CA ASP A 157 8.09 -15.37 -20.58
C ASP A 157 6.74 -15.19 -21.29
N MET A 158 5.90 -14.25 -20.83
CA MET A 158 4.52 -14.13 -21.31
C MET A 158 4.45 -13.86 -22.83
N THR A 159 3.70 -14.69 -23.54
CA THR A 159 3.45 -14.57 -25.00
C THR A 159 1.96 -14.39 -25.33
N THR A 160 1.14 -14.12 -24.32
CA THR A 160 -0.30 -13.92 -24.41
C THR A 160 -0.63 -12.52 -24.95
N SER A 161 -1.87 -12.33 -25.44
CA SER A 161 -2.28 -11.00 -25.91
C SER A 161 -2.22 -10.01 -24.76
N ARG A 162 -1.52 -8.88 -24.98
CA ARG A 162 -1.45 -7.76 -24.04
C ARG A 162 -2.18 -6.52 -24.53
N GLN A 163 -3.22 -6.75 -25.34
CA GLN A 163 -4.17 -5.74 -25.75
C GLN A 163 -4.67 -4.95 -24.52
N ALA A 164 -4.56 -3.63 -24.60
CA ALA A 164 -5.14 -2.73 -23.61
C ALA A 164 -6.58 -2.35 -23.97
N PHE A 165 -7.41 -2.21 -22.95
CA PHE A 165 -8.81 -1.78 -23.07
C PHE A 165 -9.04 -0.51 -22.25
N LYS A 166 -9.90 0.38 -22.75
CA LYS A 166 -10.20 1.67 -22.14
C LYS A 166 -11.69 1.93 -22.02
N VAL A 167 -12.03 2.82 -21.11
CA VAL A 167 -13.30 3.53 -21.07
C VAL A 167 -13.11 4.97 -21.55
N ASP A 168 -14.12 5.50 -22.24
CA ASP A 168 -14.18 6.87 -22.74
C ASP A 168 -15.63 7.38 -22.85
N GLU A 169 -15.83 8.58 -23.40
CA GLU A 169 -17.15 9.22 -23.54
C GLU A 169 -18.21 8.37 -24.26
N ASN A 170 -17.80 7.50 -25.19
CA ASN A 170 -18.71 6.62 -25.96
C ASN A 170 -18.85 5.24 -25.32
N LYS A 171 -17.88 4.87 -24.48
CA LYS A 171 -17.78 3.61 -23.76
C LYS A 171 -17.48 3.89 -22.28
N PRO A 172 -18.48 4.39 -21.51
CA PRO A 172 -18.27 4.87 -20.14
C PRO A 172 -17.92 3.75 -19.14
N GLY A 173 -17.40 4.15 -17.99
CA GLY A 173 -17.13 3.29 -16.84
C GLY A 173 -16.97 4.11 -15.57
N SER A 174 -18.09 4.49 -14.98
CA SER A 174 -18.18 5.35 -13.79
C SER A 174 -17.66 4.69 -12.52
N ASP A 175 -17.78 3.37 -12.45
CA ASP A 175 -17.26 2.52 -11.38
C ASP A 175 -15.73 2.57 -11.36
N ILE A 176 -15.08 2.21 -12.48
CA ILE A 176 -13.61 2.22 -12.55
C ILE A 176 -13.02 3.63 -12.53
N ALA A 177 -13.68 4.62 -13.14
CA ALA A 177 -13.25 6.01 -13.07
C ALA A 177 -13.40 6.57 -11.64
N GLY A 178 -14.50 6.24 -10.96
CA GLY A 178 -14.76 6.61 -9.57
C GLY A 178 -13.76 5.98 -8.61
N GLU A 179 -13.52 4.67 -8.67
CA GLU A 179 -12.55 4.02 -7.78
C GLU A 179 -11.11 4.49 -8.06
N THR A 180 -10.74 4.75 -9.32
CA THR A 180 -9.42 5.32 -9.64
C THR A 180 -9.29 6.76 -9.13
N ALA A 181 -10.36 7.57 -9.21
CA ALA A 181 -10.40 8.89 -8.58
C ALA A 181 -10.29 8.81 -7.06
N ALA A 182 -10.96 7.86 -6.40
CA ALA A 182 -10.85 7.61 -4.97
C ALA A 182 -9.41 7.23 -4.57
N ALA A 183 -8.79 6.31 -5.32
CA ALA A 183 -7.41 5.86 -5.10
C ALA A 183 -6.42 7.03 -5.18
N MET A 184 -6.52 7.85 -6.23
CA MET A 184 -5.62 9.00 -6.44
C MET A 184 -5.90 10.13 -5.43
N ALA A 185 -7.16 10.37 -5.05
CA ALA A 185 -7.50 11.34 -4.00
C ALA A 185 -6.99 10.89 -2.61
N ALA A 186 -7.16 9.62 -2.23
CA ALA A 186 -6.65 9.07 -0.98
C ALA A 186 -5.11 9.10 -0.95
N ALA A 187 -4.44 8.70 -2.04
CA ALA A 187 -3.00 8.76 -2.17
C ALA A 187 -2.46 10.21 -2.15
N SER A 188 -3.19 11.19 -2.69
CA SER A 188 -2.79 12.60 -2.62
C SER A 188 -2.67 13.08 -1.18
N LEU A 189 -3.56 12.65 -0.27
CA LEU A 189 -3.45 12.95 1.15
C LEU A 189 -2.21 12.31 1.79
N VAL A 190 -1.87 11.08 1.41
CA VAL A 190 -0.70 10.36 1.92
C VAL A 190 0.61 11.05 1.53
N PHE A 191 0.73 11.52 0.28
CA PHE A 191 1.93 12.20 -0.21
C PHE A 191 1.95 13.72 0.09
N ARG A 192 0.91 14.28 0.71
CA ARG A 192 0.75 15.74 0.87
C ARG A 192 1.92 16.44 1.55
N GLU A 193 2.57 15.77 2.51
CA GLU A 193 3.72 16.31 3.24
C GLU A 193 5.06 15.82 2.68
N THR A 194 5.13 14.58 2.21
CA THR A 194 6.39 13.92 1.78
C THR A 194 6.75 14.18 0.31
N ASN A 195 5.75 14.37 -0.56
CA ASN A 195 5.94 14.82 -1.93
C ASN A 195 4.74 15.69 -2.38
N PRO A 196 4.75 17.00 -2.04
CA PRO A 196 3.65 17.92 -2.37
C PRO A 196 3.39 18.06 -3.87
N HIS A 197 4.41 17.96 -4.73
CA HIS A 197 4.22 18.06 -6.19
C HIS A 197 3.43 16.87 -6.72
N TYR A 198 3.86 15.66 -6.38
CA TYR A 198 3.15 14.42 -6.74
C TYR A 198 1.74 14.38 -6.13
N SER A 199 1.56 14.85 -4.89
CA SER A 199 0.24 15.03 -4.28
C SER A 199 -0.70 15.90 -5.14
N HIS A 200 -0.22 17.02 -5.69
CA HIS A 200 -1.05 17.87 -6.55
C HIS A 200 -1.35 17.22 -7.90
N LEU A 201 -0.39 16.50 -8.49
CA LEU A 201 -0.58 15.73 -9.72
C LEU A 201 -1.67 14.66 -9.54
N LEU A 202 -1.58 13.84 -8.48
CA LEU A 202 -2.60 12.83 -8.17
C LEU A 202 -3.99 13.45 -7.99
N LEU A 203 -4.07 14.59 -7.29
CA LEU A 203 -5.33 15.27 -7.03
C LEU A 203 -5.94 15.86 -8.31
N TYR A 204 -5.12 16.31 -9.27
CA TYR A 204 -5.58 16.79 -10.58
C TYR A 204 -6.20 15.66 -11.41
N HIS A 205 -5.51 14.53 -11.53
CA HIS A 205 -6.06 13.34 -12.21
C HIS A 205 -7.34 12.84 -11.51
N ALA A 206 -7.37 12.81 -10.18
CA ALA A 206 -8.55 12.40 -9.40
C ALA A 206 -9.80 13.27 -9.68
N GLN A 207 -9.62 14.59 -9.77
CA GLN A 207 -10.73 15.51 -10.07
C GLN A 207 -11.29 15.27 -11.47
N GLN A 208 -10.42 15.12 -12.48
CA GLN A 208 -10.83 14.84 -13.85
C GLN A 208 -11.51 13.48 -14.02
N LEU A 209 -10.98 12.41 -13.39
CA LEU A 209 -11.58 11.09 -13.45
C LEU A 209 -12.96 11.03 -12.80
N PHE A 210 -13.17 11.77 -11.70
CA PHE A 210 -14.50 11.91 -11.10
C PHE A 210 -15.47 12.69 -12.00
N GLU A 211 -15.05 13.81 -12.58
CA GLU A 211 -15.85 14.59 -13.53
C GLU A 211 -16.23 13.76 -14.78
N PHE A 212 -15.29 12.97 -15.31
CA PHE A 212 -15.54 12.02 -16.39
C PHE A 212 -16.56 10.95 -15.98
N GLY A 213 -16.35 10.27 -14.85
CA GLY A 213 -17.20 9.19 -14.36
C GLY A 213 -18.62 9.62 -14.02
N ASP A 214 -18.81 10.82 -13.44
CA ASP A 214 -20.15 11.35 -13.12
C ASP A 214 -20.90 11.83 -14.37
N LYS A 215 -20.18 12.44 -15.33
CA LYS A 215 -20.78 13.01 -16.55
C LYS A 215 -21.17 11.95 -17.57
N TYR A 216 -20.34 10.92 -17.77
CA TYR A 216 -20.58 9.84 -18.74
C TYR A 216 -20.88 8.55 -17.99
N ARG A 217 -22.17 8.33 -17.67
CA ARG A 217 -22.58 7.27 -16.76
C ARG A 217 -22.72 5.90 -17.41
N GLY A 218 -22.07 4.89 -16.84
CA GLY A 218 -22.19 3.49 -17.26
C GLY A 218 -21.28 2.56 -16.45
N LYS A 219 -21.51 1.25 -16.53
CA LYS A 219 -20.62 0.23 -15.94
C LYS A 219 -19.45 -0.05 -16.87
N TYR A 220 -18.22 -0.16 -16.35
CA TYR A 220 -17.06 -0.37 -17.21
C TYR A 220 -17.07 -1.70 -17.95
N ASP A 221 -17.72 -2.73 -17.41
CA ASP A 221 -17.77 -4.08 -17.96
C ASP A 221 -18.80 -4.22 -19.11
N ASP A 222 -19.77 -3.30 -19.22
CA ASP A 222 -20.58 -3.10 -20.42
C ASP A 222 -19.74 -2.54 -21.58
N SER A 223 -18.73 -1.71 -21.27
CA SER A 223 -17.80 -1.11 -22.23
C SER A 223 -16.64 -2.04 -22.62
N ILE A 224 -16.13 -2.79 -21.63
CA ILE A 224 -15.00 -3.73 -21.68
C ILE A 224 -15.54 -5.13 -21.37
N GLY A 225 -16.20 -5.73 -22.36
CA GLY A 225 -16.89 -7.03 -22.19
C GLY A 225 -15.99 -8.20 -21.80
N VAL A 226 -14.66 -8.11 -21.98
CA VAL A 226 -13.69 -9.12 -21.51
C VAL A 226 -13.59 -9.19 -19.98
N ALA A 227 -13.81 -8.07 -19.29
CA ALA A 227 -13.77 -8.00 -17.82
C ALA A 227 -14.91 -8.80 -17.15
N LYS A 228 -16.04 -8.99 -17.84
CA LYS A 228 -17.27 -9.60 -17.29
C LYS A 228 -17.08 -11.02 -16.75
N GLY A 229 -16.10 -11.77 -17.27
CA GLY A 229 -15.78 -13.11 -16.77
C GLY A 229 -15.01 -13.13 -15.44
N TYR A 230 -14.54 -11.97 -14.96
CA TYR A 230 -13.56 -11.86 -13.88
C TYR A 230 -14.01 -10.87 -12.79
N TYR A 231 -14.21 -9.61 -13.18
CA TYR A 231 -14.57 -8.50 -12.28
C TYR A 231 -15.83 -7.78 -12.79
N THR A 232 -16.93 -8.52 -12.90
CA THR A 232 -18.24 -7.96 -13.24
C THR A 232 -18.59 -6.82 -12.29
N SER A 233 -19.10 -5.70 -12.82
CA SER A 233 -19.68 -4.62 -12.00
C SER A 233 -21.06 -5.08 -11.56
N VAL A 234 -21.19 -5.63 -10.36
CA VAL A 234 -22.47 -6.20 -9.88
C VAL A 234 -23.26 -5.12 -9.13
N SER A 235 -22.63 -4.43 -8.19
CA SER A 235 -23.18 -3.26 -7.48
C SER A 235 -23.67 -2.16 -8.44
N GLY A 236 -22.91 -1.92 -9.52
CA GLY A 236 -23.08 -0.78 -10.40
C GLY A 236 -21.92 0.19 -10.25
N TYR A 237 -22.23 1.49 -10.23
CA TYR A 237 -21.24 2.56 -10.13
C TYR A 237 -21.63 3.66 -9.13
N MET A 238 -22.77 3.52 -8.47
CA MET A 238 -23.37 4.59 -7.67
C MET A 238 -22.64 4.75 -6.34
N ASP A 239 -22.19 3.65 -5.74
CA ASP A 239 -21.36 3.68 -4.54
C ASP A 239 -19.94 4.19 -4.82
N GLU A 240 -19.36 3.93 -5.99
CA GLU A 240 -18.07 4.47 -6.43
C GLU A 240 -18.12 5.99 -6.63
N LEU A 241 -19.22 6.52 -7.18
CA LEU A 241 -19.40 7.98 -7.30
C LEU A 241 -19.53 8.64 -5.91
N LEU A 242 -20.25 8.02 -4.97
CA LEU A 242 -20.29 8.51 -3.58
C LEU A 242 -18.92 8.40 -2.88
N TRP A 243 -18.19 7.31 -3.12
CA TRP A 243 -16.87 7.01 -2.56
C TRP A 243 -15.80 7.99 -3.06
N ALA A 244 -15.73 8.19 -4.37
CA ALA A 244 -14.84 9.14 -5.02
C ALA A 244 -15.09 10.57 -4.56
N ALA A 245 -16.36 11.01 -4.52
CA ALA A 245 -16.73 12.32 -4.01
C ALA A 245 -16.32 12.50 -2.54
N LEU A 246 -16.50 11.48 -1.70
CA LEU A 246 -16.13 11.55 -0.28
C LEU A 246 -14.59 11.62 -0.08
N TRP A 247 -13.81 10.91 -0.88
CA TRP A 247 -12.35 11.02 -0.87
C TRP A 247 -11.84 12.35 -1.43
N LEU A 248 -12.43 12.84 -2.53
CA LEU A 248 -12.14 14.17 -3.06
C LEU A 248 -12.53 15.28 -2.08
N TYR A 249 -13.61 15.11 -1.33
CA TYR A 249 -13.95 16.01 -0.22
C TYR A 249 -12.84 16.03 0.84
N LYS A 250 -12.40 14.86 1.34
CA LYS A 250 -11.30 14.75 2.31
C LYS A 250 -9.99 15.36 1.78
N ALA A 251 -9.67 15.17 0.50
CA ALA A 251 -8.44 15.65 -0.13
C ALA A 251 -8.44 17.15 -0.41
N THR A 252 -9.56 17.71 -0.85
CA THR A 252 -9.66 19.11 -1.33
C THR A 252 -10.27 20.08 -0.34
N ASN A 253 -11.05 19.57 0.63
CA ASN A 253 -11.90 20.38 1.50
C ASN A 253 -12.90 21.30 0.75
N LYS A 254 -13.29 20.95 -0.50
CA LYS A 254 -14.28 21.71 -1.28
C LYS A 254 -15.70 21.19 -1.02
N ASP A 255 -16.58 22.04 -0.50
CA ASP A 255 -17.92 21.63 -0.04
C ASP A 255 -18.80 20.95 -1.10
N HIS A 256 -18.66 21.30 -2.39
CA HIS A 256 -19.48 20.72 -3.46
C HIS A 256 -19.36 19.18 -3.59
N TYR A 257 -18.20 18.60 -3.24
CA TYR A 257 -18.05 17.14 -3.19
C TYR A 257 -18.83 16.52 -2.02
N LEU A 258 -18.86 17.18 -0.86
CA LEU A 258 -19.68 16.74 0.27
C LEU A 258 -21.17 16.92 -0.03
N GLU A 259 -21.56 18.04 -0.65
CA GLU A 259 -22.94 18.24 -1.13
C GLU A 259 -23.34 17.19 -2.17
N TYR A 260 -22.42 16.75 -3.05
CA TYR A 260 -22.69 15.65 -3.98
C TYR A 260 -23.03 14.35 -3.24
N VAL A 261 -22.23 13.95 -2.24
CA VAL A 261 -22.50 12.74 -1.43
C VAL A 261 -23.86 12.84 -0.74
N LEU A 262 -24.14 13.98 -0.11
CA LEU A 262 -25.34 14.18 0.71
C LEU A 262 -26.62 14.33 -0.11
N ASN A 263 -26.58 15.04 -1.25
CA ASN A 263 -27.73 15.22 -2.12
C ASN A 263 -28.09 13.93 -2.89
N ASN A 264 -27.09 13.11 -3.26
CA ASN A 264 -27.33 11.84 -3.96
C ASN A 264 -27.59 10.65 -3.00
N ALA A 265 -27.44 10.82 -1.69
CA ALA A 265 -27.46 9.75 -0.69
C ALA A 265 -28.62 8.74 -0.81
N TYR A 266 -29.83 9.21 -1.11
CA TYR A 266 -30.99 8.32 -1.33
C TYR A 266 -31.00 7.71 -2.74
N ALA A 267 -30.82 8.55 -3.77
CA ALA A 267 -30.92 8.16 -5.18
C ALA A 267 -29.84 7.13 -5.57
N PHE A 268 -28.65 7.25 -4.97
CA PHE A 268 -27.50 6.39 -5.22
C PHE A 268 -27.40 5.25 -4.20
N GLY A 269 -28.37 5.09 -3.28
CA GLY A 269 -28.43 3.96 -2.35
C GLY A 269 -27.62 4.09 -1.05
N GLY A 270 -26.81 5.14 -0.90
CA GLY A 270 -25.94 5.40 0.24
C GLY A 270 -26.60 5.28 1.62
N VAL A 271 -27.84 5.75 1.77
CA VAL A 271 -28.62 5.67 3.03
C VAL A 271 -29.85 4.77 2.97
N THR A 272 -30.12 4.08 1.86
CA THR A 272 -31.29 3.19 1.75
C THR A 272 -30.96 1.76 2.15
N TRP A 273 -29.86 1.21 1.63
CA TRP A 273 -29.51 -0.20 1.81
C TRP A 273 -28.70 -0.45 3.08
N THR A 274 -28.97 -1.58 3.73
CA THR A 274 -28.09 -2.19 4.75
C THR A 274 -27.20 -3.23 4.08
N MET A 275 -25.90 -3.22 4.40
CA MET A 275 -24.91 -4.10 3.77
C MET A 275 -24.40 -5.18 4.72
N GLU A 276 -23.92 -6.27 4.14
CA GLU A 276 -23.18 -7.36 4.81
C GLU A 276 -21.78 -7.59 4.15
N GLU A 277 -21.39 -6.72 3.20
CA GLU A 277 -20.16 -6.81 2.42
C GLU A 277 -19.51 -5.42 2.22
N PHE A 278 -18.18 -5.39 2.19
CA PHE A 278 -17.36 -4.27 1.70
C PHE A 278 -16.21 -4.85 0.87
N SER A 279 -16.09 -4.42 -0.39
CA SER A 279 -15.25 -5.10 -1.39
C SER A 279 -14.86 -4.21 -2.57
N TRP A 280 -14.04 -4.76 -3.48
CA TRP A 280 -13.69 -4.12 -4.75
C TRP A 280 -14.90 -3.84 -5.66
N ASP A 281 -16.07 -4.46 -5.39
CA ASP A 281 -17.34 -4.22 -6.07
C ASP A 281 -18.23 -3.29 -5.22
N VAL A 282 -18.36 -3.53 -3.92
CA VAL A 282 -19.33 -2.85 -3.04
C VAL A 282 -18.67 -1.87 -2.05
N LYS A 283 -18.87 -0.56 -2.25
CA LYS A 283 -18.22 0.52 -1.47
C LYS A 283 -19.12 1.19 -0.43
N TYR A 284 -20.44 0.92 -0.44
CA TYR A 284 -21.43 1.54 0.45
C TYR A 284 -21.01 1.63 1.92
N VAL A 285 -20.46 0.56 2.49
CA VAL A 285 -20.04 0.54 3.90
C VAL A 285 -18.90 1.53 4.15
N GLY A 286 -17.90 1.61 3.27
CA GLY A 286 -16.81 2.58 3.36
C GLY A 286 -17.33 4.01 3.36
N VAL A 287 -18.26 4.32 2.44
CA VAL A 287 -18.97 5.62 2.38
C VAL A 287 -19.70 5.91 3.69
N GLN A 288 -20.50 4.96 4.17
CA GLN A 288 -21.31 5.10 5.39
C GLN A 288 -20.45 5.33 6.64
N ILE A 289 -19.36 4.57 6.79
CA ILE A 289 -18.41 4.67 7.90
C ILE A 289 -17.69 6.02 7.87
N ILE A 290 -17.09 6.42 6.75
CA ILE A 290 -16.37 7.70 6.63
C ILE A 290 -17.33 8.89 6.81
N ALA A 291 -18.51 8.85 6.18
CA ALA A 291 -19.50 9.93 6.32
C ALA A 291 -19.96 10.09 7.77
N SER A 292 -20.11 8.99 8.52
CA SER A 292 -20.50 9.04 9.94
C SER A 292 -19.49 9.78 10.84
N MET A 293 -18.20 9.77 10.47
CA MET A 293 -17.12 10.42 11.21
C MET A 293 -17.14 11.95 11.04
N LEU A 294 -17.71 12.45 9.94
CA LEU A 294 -17.88 13.90 9.69
C LEU A 294 -18.73 14.60 10.77
N LEU A 295 -19.51 13.85 11.56
CA LEU A 295 -20.25 14.39 12.72
C LEU A 295 -19.34 14.96 13.83
N MET A 296 -18.04 14.65 13.84
CA MET A 296 -17.07 15.29 14.73
C MET A 296 -16.83 16.75 14.36
N GLU A 297 -16.89 17.07 13.07
CA GLU A 297 -16.53 18.39 12.55
C GLU A 297 -17.71 19.36 12.69
N GLU A 298 -17.55 20.39 13.53
CA GLU A 298 -18.61 21.34 13.91
C GLU A 298 -19.30 21.98 12.69
N ARG A 299 -18.51 22.28 11.66
CA ARG A 299 -18.93 22.87 10.38
C ARG A 299 -20.05 22.12 9.66
N HIS A 300 -20.17 20.80 9.81
CA HIS A 300 -21.15 19.99 9.06
C HIS A 300 -22.48 19.79 9.80
N LYS A 301 -22.59 20.25 11.05
CA LYS A 301 -23.70 19.91 11.94
C LYS A 301 -25.05 20.58 11.60
N ILE A 302 -25.11 21.46 10.60
CA ILE A 302 -26.24 22.40 10.43
C ILE A 302 -27.17 22.08 9.25
N LYS A 303 -26.69 21.92 8.01
CA LYS A 303 -27.56 21.83 6.80
C LYS A 303 -28.08 20.41 6.51
N TYR A 304 -27.26 19.38 6.73
CA TYR A 304 -27.53 18.01 6.25
C TYR A 304 -27.43 16.93 7.34
N ARG A 305 -27.52 17.33 8.62
CA ARG A 305 -27.29 16.46 9.77
C ARG A 305 -28.08 15.14 9.72
N HIS A 306 -29.34 15.18 9.30
CA HIS A 306 -30.21 14.00 9.15
C HIS A 306 -29.57 12.92 8.27
N VAL A 307 -29.13 13.30 7.07
CA VAL A 307 -28.53 12.38 6.08
C VAL A 307 -27.24 11.76 6.62
N VAL A 308 -26.42 12.53 7.35
CA VAL A 308 -25.21 12.02 7.99
C VAL A 308 -25.53 11.06 9.15
N GLU A 309 -26.61 11.31 9.90
CA GLU A 309 -27.10 10.41 10.95
C GLU A 309 -27.70 9.11 10.36
N GLU A 310 -28.30 9.15 9.17
CA GLU A 310 -28.71 7.95 8.41
C GLU A 310 -27.50 7.16 7.87
N TYR A 311 -26.50 7.83 7.30
CA TYR A 311 -25.23 7.19 6.91
C TYR A 311 -24.58 6.49 8.11
N ARG A 312 -24.55 7.15 9.27
CA ARG A 312 -24.11 6.53 10.53
C ARG A 312 -24.92 5.29 10.86
N SER A 313 -26.25 5.37 10.83
CA SER A 313 -27.15 4.24 11.12
C SER A 313 -26.87 3.02 10.22
N LYS A 314 -26.58 3.22 8.94
CA LYS A 314 -26.20 2.13 8.01
C LYS A 314 -24.80 1.55 8.28
N GLY A 315 -23.82 2.42 8.57
CA GLY A 315 -22.47 1.97 8.98
C GLY A 315 -22.51 1.19 10.29
N GLU A 316 -23.19 1.72 11.31
CA GLU A 316 -23.42 1.06 12.60
C GLU A 316 -24.13 -0.30 12.43
N HIS A 317 -25.10 -0.42 11.50
CA HIS A 317 -25.73 -1.70 11.17
C HIS A 317 -24.72 -2.74 10.68
N TYR A 318 -23.79 -2.38 9.80
CA TYR A 318 -22.75 -3.31 9.32
C TYR A 318 -21.80 -3.74 10.45
N ILE A 319 -21.35 -2.80 11.29
CA ILE A 319 -20.50 -3.12 12.45
C ILE A 319 -21.23 -4.09 13.40
N CYS A 320 -22.51 -3.85 13.69
CA CYS A 320 -23.35 -4.76 14.45
C CYS A 320 -23.58 -6.12 13.74
N ALA A 321 -23.67 -6.13 12.41
CA ALA A 321 -23.82 -7.35 11.60
C ALA A 321 -22.58 -8.25 11.69
N CYS A 322 -21.37 -7.67 11.60
CA CYS A 322 -20.11 -8.38 11.82
C CYS A 322 -20.04 -8.97 13.23
N LEU A 323 -20.56 -8.26 14.23
CA LEU A 323 -20.57 -8.70 15.63
C LEU A 323 -21.68 -9.72 15.97
N ASN A 324 -22.56 -10.03 15.02
CA ASN A 324 -23.76 -10.85 15.21
C ASN A 324 -24.72 -10.26 16.27
N LYS A 325 -24.95 -8.94 16.21
CA LYS A 325 -25.73 -8.14 17.16
C LYS A 325 -27.00 -7.51 16.56
N ASN A 326 -27.35 -7.82 15.31
CA ASN A 326 -28.64 -7.47 14.70
C ASN A 326 -29.66 -8.61 14.86
N ASN A 327 -30.95 -8.32 14.71
CA ASN A 327 -32.04 -9.30 14.84
C ASN A 327 -32.31 -10.12 13.57
N LEU A 328 -31.97 -9.58 12.39
CA LEU A 328 -32.36 -10.13 11.09
C LEU A 328 -31.15 -10.47 10.22
N THR A 329 -30.33 -9.47 9.91
CA THR A 329 -29.21 -9.53 8.95
C THR A 329 -27.87 -9.38 9.69
N ASN A 330 -27.05 -10.42 9.64
CA ASN A 330 -25.74 -10.51 10.26
C ASN A 330 -24.80 -11.27 9.31
N VAL A 331 -23.52 -10.88 9.30
CA VAL A 331 -22.50 -11.59 8.53
C VAL A 331 -22.35 -12.99 9.12
N ARG A 332 -22.43 -14.03 8.28
CA ARG A 332 -22.31 -15.43 8.72
C ARG A 332 -20.93 -15.69 9.32
N ARG A 333 -20.81 -16.76 10.11
CA ARG A 333 -19.53 -17.21 10.65
C ARG A 333 -19.33 -18.70 10.46
N THR A 334 -18.06 -19.11 10.36
CA THR A 334 -17.65 -20.52 10.49
C THR A 334 -17.79 -20.98 11.95
N PRO A 335 -17.82 -22.30 12.23
CA PRO A 335 -17.71 -22.85 13.59
C PRO A 335 -16.52 -22.30 14.40
N GLY A 336 -15.38 -22.04 13.76
CA GLY A 336 -14.18 -21.43 14.33
C GLY A 336 -14.24 -19.91 14.53
N GLY A 337 -15.35 -19.25 14.18
CA GLY A 337 -15.58 -17.83 14.44
C GLY A 337 -15.08 -16.85 13.39
N LEU A 338 -14.63 -17.34 12.23
CA LEU A 338 -14.27 -16.51 11.08
C LEU A 338 -15.52 -15.92 10.41
N LEU A 339 -15.51 -14.64 10.05
CA LEU A 339 -16.54 -14.04 9.18
C LEU A 339 -16.59 -14.74 7.82
N TYR A 340 -17.77 -15.09 7.32
CA TYR A 340 -17.95 -15.87 6.10
C TYR A 340 -18.98 -15.20 5.18
N THR A 341 -18.52 -14.26 4.35
CA THR A 341 -19.37 -13.45 3.46
C THR A 341 -19.68 -14.20 2.16
N ARG A 342 -18.68 -14.83 1.52
CA ARG A 342 -18.86 -15.61 0.28
C ARG A 342 -18.05 -16.91 0.31
N GLN A 343 -18.43 -17.87 -0.54
CA GLN A 343 -17.77 -19.18 -0.61
C GLN A 343 -16.36 -19.12 -1.21
N TRP A 344 -16.14 -18.25 -2.18
CA TRP A 344 -14.87 -18.15 -2.90
C TRP A 344 -14.09 -16.92 -2.43
N ASN A 345 -12.79 -17.09 -2.22
CA ASN A 345 -11.88 -16.03 -1.81
C ASN A 345 -12.39 -15.22 -0.60
N ASN A 346 -12.89 -15.92 0.43
CA ASN A 346 -13.58 -15.29 1.56
C ASN A 346 -12.69 -14.32 2.36
N MET A 347 -11.39 -14.60 2.43
CA MET A 347 -10.45 -13.82 3.27
C MET A 347 -10.34 -12.33 2.89
N GLN A 348 -10.74 -11.92 1.67
CA GLN A 348 -10.85 -10.49 1.33
C GLN A 348 -11.89 -9.76 2.17
N TYR A 349 -13.04 -10.39 2.40
CA TYR A 349 -14.15 -9.80 3.15
C TYR A 349 -13.84 -9.79 4.64
N VAL A 350 -13.18 -10.85 5.13
CA VAL A 350 -12.65 -10.95 6.50
C VAL A 350 -11.68 -9.80 6.78
N SER A 351 -10.69 -9.60 5.90
CA SER A 351 -9.67 -8.58 6.08
C SER A 351 -10.31 -7.19 6.04
N ASN A 352 -11.07 -6.87 4.98
CA ASN A 352 -11.80 -5.60 4.84
C ASN A 352 -12.71 -5.28 6.04
N ALA A 353 -13.44 -6.28 6.56
CA ALA A 353 -14.24 -6.12 7.77
C ALA A 353 -13.39 -5.79 9.00
N ALA A 354 -12.29 -6.53 9.22
CA ALA A 354 -11.38 -6.30 10.36
C ALA A 354 -10.75 -4.90 10.35
N PHE A 355 -10.43 -4.36 9.17
CA PHE A 355 -9.99 -2.98 9.02
C PHE A 355 -11.09 -1.99 9.44
N LEU A 356 -12.28 -2.07 8.84
CA LEU A 356 -13.39 -1.15 9.15
C LEU A 356 -13.82 -1.22 10.62
N LEU A 357 -13.87 -2.42 11.20
CA LEU A 357 -14.13 -2.64 12.63
C LEU A 357 -13.13 -1.89 13.51
N THR A 358 -11.84 -1.90 13.15
CA THR A 358 -10.80 -1.23 13.92
C THR A 358 -10.87 0.30 13.78
N VAL A 359 -11.01 0.82 12.55
CA VAL A 359 -11.18 2.28 12.31
C VAL A 359 -12.42 2.80 13.04
N TYR A 360 -13.52 2.03 13.06
CA TYR A 360 -14.73 2.41 13.79
C TYR A 360 -14.58 2.34 15.31
N SER A 361 -13.86 1.33 15.83
CA SER A 361 -13.46 1.26 17.25
C SER A 361 -12.65 2.49 17.67
N ASP A 362 -11.71 2.91 16.84
CA ASP A 362 -10.87 4.09 17.09
C ASP A 362 -11.68 5.38 17.13
N TYR A 363 -12.62 5.54 16.19
CA TYR A 363 -13.57 6.64 16.16
C TYR A 363 -14.45 6.70 17.43
N LEU A 364 -14.99 5.57 17.86
CA LEU A 364 -15.79 5.51 19.10
C LEU A 364 -14.95 5.77 20.35
N THR A 365 -13.71 5.26 20.39
CA THR A 365 -12.75 5.53 21.47
C THR A 365 -12.44 7.02 21.57
N THR A 366 -12.11 7.66 20.44
CA THR A 366 -11.78 9.09 20.35
C THR A 366 -12.96 9.99 20.72
N THR A 367 -14.19 9.55 20.41
CA THR A 367 -15.41 10.31 20.71
C THR A 367 -16.05 9.96 22.07
N GLY A 368 -15.50 9.01 22.82
CA GLY A 368 -16.06 8.54 24.10
C GLY A 368 -17.45 7.89 23.96
N LYS A 369 -17.77 7.33 22.78
CA LYS A 369 -19.08 6.77 22.45
C LYS A 369 -19.10 5.24 22.56
N MET A 370 -20.31 4.72 22.69
CA MET A 370 -20.64 3.29 22.64
C MET A 370 -21.49 3.01 21.41
N LEU A 371 -21.37 1.83 20.82
CA LEU A 371 -22.19 1.38 19.71
C LEU A 371 -23.50 0.77 20.21
N HIS A 372 -24.64 1.29 19.74
CA HIS A 372 -25.96 0.78 20.07
C HIS A 372 -26.45 -0.23 19.02
N CYS A 373 -26.23 -1.52 19.26
CA CYS A 373 -26.79 -2.59 18.44
C CYS A 373 -28.18 -3.03 18.96
N GLN A 374 -28.94 -3.74 18.12
CA GLN A 374 -30.26 -4.26 18.50
C GLN A 374 -30.17 -5.27 19.66
N ASN A 375 -29.14 -6.12 19.65
CA ASN A 375 -28.84 -7.10 20.71
C ASN A 375 -27.77 -6.62 21.70
N GLY A 376 -27.85 -5.34 22.09
CA GLY A 376 -27.12 -4.78 23.23
C GLY A 376 -26.14 -3.67 22.88
N LEU A 377 -25.61 -3.05 23.94
CA LEU A 377 -24.58 -2.01 23.86
C LEU A 377 -23.20 -2.66 23.69
N VAL A 378 -22.41 -2.16 22.75
CA VAL A 378 -21.07 -2.67 22.43
C VAL A 378 -20.05 -1.55 22.68
N GLY A 379 -18.98 -1.86 23.42
CA GLY A 379 -17.89 -0.92 23.68
C GLY A 379 -16.77 -0.99 22.63
N PRO A 380 -15.99 0.08 22.41
CA PRO A 380 -14.91 0.10 21.40
C PRO A 380 -13.96 -1.10 21.51
N ASN A 381 -13.52 -1.43 22.72
CA ASN A 381 -12.63 -2.57 22.96
C ASN A 381 -13.23 -3.94 22.58
N GLU A 382 -14.56 -4.12 22.63
CA GLU A 382 -15.23 -5.35 22.15
C GLU A 382 -15.13 -5.44 20.62
N ILE A 383 -15.33 -4.32 19.91
CA ILE A 383 -15.17 -4.21 18.46
C ILE A 383 -13.74 -4.52 18.04
N PHE A 384 -12.75 -3.88 18.70
CA PHE A 384 -11.33 -4.10 18.43
C PHE A 384 -10.89 -5.55 18.73
N THR A 385 -11.34 -6.12 19.85
CA THR A 385 -11.03 -7.52 20.19
C THR A 385 -11.58 -8.49 19.15
N PHE A 386 -12.78 -8.21 18.60
CA PHE A 386 -13.32 -9.00 17.50
C PHE A 386 -12.57 -8.79 16.18
N ALA A 387 -12.20 -7.56 15.82
CA ALA A 387 -11.36 -7.29 14.65
C ALA A 387 -10.02 -8.03 14.73
N LYS A 388 -9.37 -7.97 15.89
CA LYS A 388 -8.14 -8.70 16.20
C LYS A 388 -8.32 -10.21 16.06
N SER A 389 -9.44 -10.79 16.51
CA SER A 389 -9.64 -12.25 16.40
C SER A 389 -9.74 -12.73 14.95
N GLN A 390 -10.25 -11.90 14.03
CA GLN A 390 -10.26 -12.20 12.59
C GLN A 390 -8.84 -12.22 12.01
N ILE A 391 -7.98 -11.29 12.42
CA ILE A 391 -6.57 -11.28 12.03
C ILE A 391 -5.79 -12.43 12.67
N ASP A 392 -6.02 -12.71 13.95
CA ASP A 392 -5.41 -13.85 14.63
C ASP A 392 -5.78 -15.17 13.94
N TYR A 393 -7.03 -15.32 13.49
CA TYR A 393 -7.48 -16.46 12.70
C TYR A 393 -6.68 -16.59 11.39
N ILE A 394 -6.48 -15.49 10.65
CA ILE A 394 -5.66 -15.48 9.42
C ILE A 394 -4.22 -15.93 9.71
N LEU A 395 -3.64 -15.49 10.84
CA LEU A 395 -2.24 -15.75 11.20
C LEU A 395 -2.01 -17.12 11.86
N GLY A 396 -3.07 -17.86 12.22
CA GLY A 396 -2.99 -19.26 12.65
C GLY A 396 -3.82 -19.64 13.89
N SER A 397 -4.48 -18.69 14.56
CA SER A 397 -5.40 -18.95 15.69
C SER A 397 -6.75 -19.43 15.20
N ASN A 398 -6.77 -20.56 14.47
CA ASN A 398 -7.94 -21.17 13.86
C ASN A 398 -7.98 -22.69 14.13
N PRO A 399 -9.10 -23.39 13.86
CA PRO A 399 -9.24 -24.82 14.16
C PRO A 399 -8.21 -25.74 13.48
N MET A 400 -7.53 -25.30 12.43
CA MET A 400 -6.48 -26.07 11.75
C MET A 400 -5.06 -25.77 12.26
N ALA A 401 -4.86 -24.72 13.07
CA ALA A 401 -3.56 -24.22 13.51
C ALA A 401 -2.57 -23.88 12.36
N VAL A 402 -3.10 -23.47 11.20
CA VAL A 402 -2.34 -23.12 9.99
C VAL A 402 -2.50 -21.64 9.68
N SER A 403 -1.42 -20.93 9.41
CA SER A 403 -1.46 -19.55 8.91
C SER A 403 -1.97 -19.53 7.47
N TYR A 404 -3.08 -18.84 7.20
CA TYR A 404 -3.53 -18.54 5.83
C TYR A 404 -2.74 -17.41 5.16
N PHE A 405 -1.74 -16.88 5.87
CA PHE A 405 -0.80 -15.89 5.40
C PHE A 405 0.57 -16.55 5.13
N VAL A 406 1.05 -16.45 3.89
CA VAL A 406 2.16 -17.26 3.37
C VAL A 406 3.51 -16.78 3.92
N GLY A 407 4.26 -17.73 4.49
CA GLY A 407 5.61 -17.48 5.02
C GLY A 407 5.66 -16.83 6.41
N TYR A 408 4.55 -16.78 7.14
CA TYR A 408 4.45 -16.14 8.46
C TYR A 408 4.79 -17.07 9.62
N SER A 409 4.04 -18.17 9.79
CA SER A 409 4.27 -19.15 10.86
C SER A 409 5.07 -20.36 10.38
N ALA A 410 5.21 -21.39 11.21
CA ALA A 410 5.81 -22.66 10.82
C ALA A 410 4.93 -23.50 9.87
N GLN A 411 3.63 -23.23 9.79
CA GLN A 411 2.66 -23.96 8.96
C GLN A 411 1.82 -22.98 8.15
N TYR A 412 2.01 -22.96 6.83
CA TYR A 412 1.32 -22.08 5.89
C TYR A 412 1.18 -22.75 4.51
N PRO A 413 0.24 -22.33 3.65
CA PRO A 413 0.07 -22.82 2.29
C PRO A 413 1.34 -22.72 1.44
N GLN A 414 1.77 -23.83 0.84
CA GLN A 414 2.99 -23.93 0.05
C GLN A 414 2.70 -24.13 -1.45
N ARG A 415 1.47 -24.49 -1.83
CA ARG A 415 1.06 -24.83 -3.20
C ARG A 415 0.07 -23.80 -3.75
N VAL A 416 0.43 -22.53 -3.59
CA VAL A 416 -0.39 -21.36 -3.92
C VAL A 416 -0.65 -21.25 -5.44
N HIS A 417 -1.88 -20.94 -5.85
CA HIS A 417 -2.27 -20.70 -7.25
C HIS A 417 -1.65 -19.40 -7.80
N HIS A 418 -0.36 -19.46 -8.20
CA HIS A 418 0.36 -18.30 -8.70
C HIS A 418 1.45 -18.71 -9.69
N ARG A 419 1.38 -18.23 -10.94
CA ARG A 419 2.30 -18.59 -12.04
C ARG A 419 3.76 -18.34 -11.66
N GLY A 420 4.12 -17.09 -11.35
CA GLY A 420 5.49 -16.72 -10.97
C GLY A 420 6.03 -17.40 -9.71
N ALA A 421 5.17 -17.98 -8.86
CA ALA A 421 5.60 -18.70 -7.65
C ALA A 421 5.79 -20.20 -7.90
N SER A 422 4.87 -20.79 -8.67
CA SER A 422 4.82 -22.23 -8.97
C SER A 422 5.86 -22.69 -10.00
N ILE A 423 6.41 -21.77 -10.80
CA ILE A 423 7.40 -22.04 -11.84
C ILE A 423 8.80 -21.62 -11.37
N ASP A 424 9.84 -22.40 -11.68
CA ASP A 424 11.22 -22.06 -11.32
C ASP A 424 11.62 -20.71 -11.92
N SER A 425 12.06 -19.76 -11.07
CA SER A 425 12.40 -18.40 -11.51
C SER A 425 13.46 -18.38 -12.62
N TYR A 426 13.39 -17.39 -13.50
CA TYR A 426 14.32 -17.23 -14.64
C TYR A 426 15.80 -17.19 -14.21
N LYS A 427 16.08 -16.67 -13.00
CA LYS A 427 17.43 -16.68 -12.41
C LYS A 427 17.95 -18.10 -12.13
N LYS A 428 17.07 -19.04 -11.77
CA LYS A 428 17.38 -20.44 -11.46
C LYS A 428 17.39 -21.29 -12.74
N THR A 429 16.33 -21.22 -13.53
CA THR A 429 16.17 -22.00 -14.76
C THR A 429 16.10 -21.05 -15.96
N LYS A 430 17.26 -20.86 -16.60
CA LYS A 430 17.39 -20.04 -17.82
C LYS A 430 16.86 -20.80 -19.03
N GLY A 431 15.97 -20.17 -19.78
CA GLY A 431 15.26 -20.76 -20.91
C GLY A 431 13.83 -20.24 -20.93
N PHE A 432 13.26 -20.05 -22.11
CA PHE A 432 11.88 -19.65 -22.30
C PHE A 432 10.93 -20.79 -21.91
N ILE A 433 9.80 -20.48 -21.28
CA ILE A 433 8.74 -21.45 -20.95
C ILE A 433 7.50 -21.16 -21.80
N GLY A 434 7.07 -22.14 -22.59
CA GLY A 434 5.93 -22.00 -23.49
C GLY A 434 4.58 -21.93 -22.78
N CYS A 435 3.58 -21.38 -23.48
CA CYS A 435 2.21 -21.17 -22.99
C CYS A 435 1.65 -22.34 -22.17
N THR A 436 1.60 -23.54 -22.75
CA THR A 436 1.04 -24.74 -22.13
C THR A 436 2.07 -25.59 -21.38
N GLU A 437 3.36 -25.40 -21.67
CA GLU A 437 4.47 -26.14 -21.01
C GLU A 437 4.45 -25.94 -19.49
N GLY A 438 4.02 -24.75 -19.05
CA GLY A 438 3.72 -24.43 -17.67
C GLY A 438 2.75 -25.39 -16.97
N TYR A 439 1.69 -25.79 -17.68
CA TYR A 439 0.68 -26.72 -17.18
C TYR A 439 1.23 -28.14 -17.06
N ASP A 440 1.91 -28.61 -18.11
CA ASP A 440 2.51 -29.95 -18.18
C ASP A 440 3.60 -30.13 -17.11
N SER A 441 4.44 -29.12 -16.93
CA SER A 441 5.67 -29.25 -16.14
C SER A 441 5.60 -28.69 -14.72
N TRP A 442 4.75 -27.72 -14.38
CA TRP A 442 4.72 -27.09 -13.03
C TRP A 442 3.34 -27.04 -12.38
N TYR A 443 2.26 -26.72 -13.09
CA TYR A 443 0.93 -26.55 -12.48
C TYR A 443 0.46 -27.77 -11.68
N GLY A 444 0.55 -28.97 -12.27
CA GLY A 444 0.11 -30.22 -11.65
C GLY A 444 1.01 -30.76 -10.51
N ARG A 445 2.15 -30.13 -10.22
CA ARG A 445 3.12 -30.63 -9.23
C ARG A 445 2.52 -30.76 -7.82
N ARG A 446 2.87 -31.83 -7.11
CA ARG A 446 2.47 -32.03 -5.69
C ARG A 446 3.45 -31.39 -4.72
N GLU A 447 4.62 -31.05 -5.21
CA GLU A 447 5.67 -30.31 -4.54
C GLU A 447 5.20 -28.86 -4.23
N PRO A 448 5.76 -28.25 -3.16
CA PRO A 448 5.69 -26.82 -2.91
C PRO A 448 6.07 -25.96 -4.12
N ASN A 449 5.57 -24.73 -4.16
CA ASN A 449 5.99 -23.72 -5.12
C ASN A 449 7.50 -23.42 -4.96
N PRO A 450 8.32 -23.47 -6.04
CA PRO A 450 9.77 -23.26 -5.97
C PRO A 450 10.17 -21.85 -5.53
N ASN A 451 9.31 -20.84 -5.75
CA ASN A 451 9.49 -19.50 -5.17
C ASN A 451 8.38 -19.27 -4.14
N VAL A 452 8.75 -19.03 -2.87
CA VAL A 452 7.78 -18.76 -1.80
C VAL A 452 7.19 -17.37 -2.00
N LEU A 453 5.86 -17.30 -2.16
CA LEU A 453 5.10 -16.06 -2.32
C LEU A 453 4.83 -15.42 -0.94
N ILE A 454 5.92 -15.02 -0.27
CA ILE A 454 5.88 -14.40 1.06
C ILE A 454 4.91 -13.21 1.02
N GLY A 455 3.97 -13.19 1.96
CA GLY A 455 2.99 -12.12 2.05
C GLY A 455 1.65 -12.35 1.35
N ALA A 456 1.48 -13.45 0.62
CA ALA A 456 0.17 -13.74 0.04
C ALA A 456 -0.83 -14.14 1.13
N LEU A 457 -2.01 -13.52 1.09
CA LEU A 457 -3.20 -14.03 1.76
C LEU A 457 -3.86 -15.08 0.85
N VAL A 458 -4.11 -16.28 1.36
CA VAL A 458 -4.86 -17.27 0.59
C VAL A 458 -6.37 -17.12 0.71
N GLY A 459 -7.10 -17.78 -0.18
CA GLY A 459 -8.57 -17.80 -0.22
C GLY A 459 -9.27 -18.07 1.12
N GLY A 460 -8.62 -18.85 1.98
CA GLY A 460 -9.11 -19.28 3.29
C GLY A 460 -9.81 -20.65 3.26
N PRO A 461 -10.32 -21.11 4.42
CA PRO A 461 -11.08 -22.33 4.52
C PRO A 461 -12.51 -22.17 4.00
N ASP A 462 -13.22 -23.28 3.87
CA ASP A 462 -14.66 -23.31 3.64
C ASP A 462 -15.48 -22.90 4.88
N SER A 463 -16.81 -22.96 4.77
CA SER A 463 -17.75 -22.59 5.84
C SER A 463 -17.63 -23.43 7.13
N ASN A 464 -16.87 -24.53 7.10
CA ASN A 464 -16.68 -25.47 8.21
C ASN A 464 -15.22 -25.49 8.70
N ASP A 465 -14.48 -24.40 8.44
CA ASP A 465 -13.06 -24.24 8.80
C ASP A 465 -12.13 -25.26 8.12
N GLN A 466 -12.54 -25.89 7.02
CA GLN A 466 -11.73 -26.87 6.29
C GLN A 466 -10.94 -26.21 5.15
N PHE A 467 -9.63 -26.42 5.11
CA PHE A 467 -8.75 -25.95 4.05
C PHE A 467 -7.91 -27.09 3.43
N ARG A 468 -7.50 -26.93 2.18
CA ARG A 468 -6.54 -27.80 1.49
C ARG A 468 -5.59 -26.97 0.63
N ASP A 469 -4.30 -27.25 0.77
CA ASP A 469 -3.23 -26.60 0.01
C ASP A 469 -3.10 -27.23 -1.40
N GLU A 470 -3.99 -26.81 -2.29
CA GLU A 470 -4.20 -27.35 -3.64
C GLU A 470 -4.06 -26.23 -4.68
N ARG A 471 -3.00 -26.28 -5.52
CA ARG A 471 -2.67 -25.24 -6.53
C ARG A 471 -3.76 -25.05 -7.58
N ASP A 472 -4.53 -26.09 -7.84
CA ASP A 472 -5.64 -26.10 -8.77
C ASP A 472 -6.92 -25.44 -8.21
N LYS A 473 -6.91 -24.98 -6.95
CA LYS A 473 -7.97 -24.14 -6.39
C LYS A 473 -7.56 -22.66 -6.40
N PRO A 474 -8.48 -21.75 -6.79
CA PRO A 474 -8.22 -20.31 -6.73
C PRO A 474 -7.98 -19.91 -5.26
N THR A 475 -6.77 -19.43 -4.98
CA THR A 475 -6.24 -19.34 -3.61
C THR A 475 -5.37 -18.11 -3.36
N VAL A 476 -5.37 -17.06 -4.20
CA VAL A 476 -4.58 -15.83 -3.94
C VAL A 476 -5.48 -14.60 -3.96
N ILE A 477 -5.26 -13.69 -2.99
CA ILE A 477 -6.03 -12.48 -2.76
C ILE A 477 -5.10 -11.30 -2.43
N TRP A 478 -5.46 -10.10 -2.87
CA TRP A 478 -4.67 -8.86 -2.73
C TRP A 478 -4.92 -8.05 -1.48
N TYR A 479 -6.12 -8.18 -0.93
CA TYR A 479 -6.71 -7.22 0.00
C TYR A 479 -6.20 -7.37 1.44
N LEU A 480 -4.92 -7.71 1.63
CA LEU A 480 -4.31 -7.90 2.94
C LEU A 480 -3.81 -6.59 3.59
N PHE A 481 -3.96 -5.43 2.95
CA PHE A 481 -3.64 -4.14 3.60
C PHE A 481 -4.59 -3.74 4.72
N SER A 482 -5.60 -4.57 4.95
CA SER A 482 -6.43 -4.60 6.13
C SER A 482 -5.79 -5.32 7.34
N LEU A 483 -4.53 -5.78 7.27
CA LEU A 483 -3.72 -6.07 8.46
C LEU A 483 -3.43 -4.75 9.20
N ASN A 484 -4.35 -4.41 10.09
CA ASN A 484 -4.39 -3.12 10.75
C ASN A 484 -3.15 -2.90 11.64
N PRO A 485 -2.35 -1.83 11.40
CA PRO A 485 -1.13 -1.59 12.17
C PRO A 485 -1.36 -1.27 13.65
N LYS A 486 -2.56 -0.88 14.11
CA LYS A 486 -2.81 -0.83 15.57
C LYS A 486 -2.79 -2.19 16.24
N ILE A 487 -2.89 -3.29 15.49
CA ILE A 487 -2.68 -4.62 16.06
C ILE A 487 -1.18 -4.81 16.38
N ILE A 488 -0.26 -4.07 15.73
CA ILE A 488 1.15 -3.92 16.14
C ILE A 488 1.24 -3.15 17.47
N ILE A 489 0.54 -2.01 17.62
CA ILE A 489 0.60 -1.18 18.83
C ILE A 489 -0.15 -1.78 20.03
N ALA A 490 -1.23 -2.54 19.83
CA ALA A 490 -1.94 -3.21 20.92
C ALA A 490 -1.03 -4.20 21.69
N TYR A 491 -0.03 -4.75 21.02
CA TYR A 491 1.03 -5.55 21.64
C TYR A 491 2.00 -4.68 22.46
N LEU A 492 2.47 -3.55 21.91
CA LEU A 492 3.34 -2.60 22.60
C LEU A 492 2.68 -1.98 23.85
N LEU A 493 1.40 -1.60 23.76
CA LEU A 493 0.63 -1.08 24.89
C LEU A 493 0.30 -2.16 25.94
N GLN A 494 0.09 -3.42 25.56
CA GLN A 494 -0.01 -4.51 26.54
C GLN A 494 1.31 -4.75 27.27
N VAL A 495 2.46 -4.63 26.59
CA VAL A 495 3.78 -4.73 27.24
C VAL A 495 4.07 -3.51 28.13
N GLN A 496 3.72 -2.28 27.71
CA GLN A 496 3.87 -1.08 28.55
C GLN A 496 2.94 -1.06 29.76
N THR A 497 1.67 -1.50 29.63
CA THR A 497 0.75 -1.58 30.78
C THR A 497 1.11 -2.72 31.74
N ALA A 498 1.66 -3.83 31.24
CA ALA A 498 2.23 -4.88 32.08
C ALA A 498 3.48 -4.41 32.85
N LEU A 499 4.32 -3.55 32.27
CA LEU A 499 5.49 -2.97 32.95
C LEU A 499 5.09 -1.89 33.96
N ALA A 500 4.14 -1.00 33.62
CA ALA A 500 3.63 0.02 34.53
C ALA A 500 2.95 -0.60 35.78
N GLY A 501 2.22 -1.71 35.60
CA GLY A 501 1.62 -2.46 36.70
C GLY A 501 2.62 -3.12 37.66
N ILE A 502 3.89 -3.28 37.26
CA ILE A 502 4.95 -3.84 38.12
C ILE A 502 5.60 -2.75 38.98
N GLU A 503 5.73 -1.52 38.49
CA GLU A 503 6.23 -0.40 39.30
C GLU A 503 5.26 0.01 40.42
N GLU A 504 3.95 -0.06 40.18
CA GLU A 504 2.93 0.33 41.18
C GLU A 504 2.81 -0.67 42.35
N VAL A 505 3.20 -1.94 42.15
CA VAL A 505 3.25 -2.96 43.22
C VAL A 505 4.55 -2.84 44.04
N ALA A 506 5.62 -2.30 43.46
CA ALA A 506 6.93 -2.17 44.12
C ALA A 506 7.02 -1.02 45.15
N GLN A 507 6.07 -0.09 45.18
CA GLN A 507 6.12 1.11 46.04
C GLN A 507 5.21 1.09 47.28
N ARG A 508 4.51 -0.01 47.60
CA ARG A 508 3.70 -0.09 48.82
C ARG A 508 4.53 -0.48 50.06
N PRO A 509 4.57 0.34 51.14
CA PRO A 509 5.34 0.02 52.33
C PRO A 509 4.65 -1.07 53.17
N ILE A 510 5.30 -2.23 53.32
CA ILE A 510 4.79 -3.33 54.16
C ILE A 510 5.14 -3.09 55.62
N HIS A 511 4.16 -2.69 56.43
CA HIS A 511 4.28 -2.69 57.89
C HIS A 511 3.84 -4.03 58.51
N SER A 512 4.68 -4.52 59.44
CA SER A 512 4.39 -5.54 60.47
C SER A 512 4.32 -7.04 60.07
N SER A 513 5.40 -7.74 60.41
CA SER A 513 5.43 -9.04 61.08
C SER A 513 4.45 -10.17 60.69
N ARG A 514 4.94 -11.15 59.92
CA ARG A 514 5.37 -12.47 60.44
C ARG A 514 6.06 -13.30 59.34
N ARG A 515 7.18 -13.93 59.68
CA ARG A 515 7.89 -14.98 58.91
C ARG A 515 7.42 -16.37 59.42
N PRO A 516 7.62 -17.51 58.71
CA PRO A 516 8.88 -17.82 58.05
C PRO A 516 8.91 -18.76 56.82
N PHE A 517 10.14 -18.95 56.31
CA PHE A 517 10.66 -20.07 55.50
C PHE A 517 9.96 -20.44 54.18
N PHE A 518 10.30 -19.72 53.10
CA PHE A 518 10.69 -20.32 51.80
C PHE A 518 11.43 -19.26 50.94
N SER A 519 12.67 -18.92 51.29
CA SER A 519 13.52 -18.06 50.44
C SER A 519 15.00 -18.35 50.64
N ARG A 520 15.58 -19.06 49.67
CA ARG A 520 17.02 -19.10 49.36
C ARG A 520 17.32 -19.63 47.95
N TYR A 521 16.37 -20.29 47.29
CA TYR A 521 16.52 -20.76 45.89
C TYR A 521 16.09 -19.74 44.83
N LEU A 522 15.15 -18.83 45.12
CA LEU A 522 14.63 -17.89 44.11
C LEU A 522 15.56 -16.69 43.82
N LEU A 523 16.52 -16.40 44.72
CA LEU A 523 17.43 -15.25 44.58
C LEU A 523 18.67 -15.55 43.73
N LEU A 524 18.93 -16.82 43.39
CA LEU A 524 20.08 -17.23 42.56
C LEU A 524 19.76 -17.27 41.05
N LEU A 525 18.48 -17.33 40.67
CA LEU A 525 18.05 -17.35 39.27
C LEU A 525 17.83 -15.94 38.67
N LEU A 526 17.75 -14.90 39.48
CA LEU A 526 17.57 -13.50 39.04
C LEU A 526 18.90 -12.73 38.86
N VAL A 527 20.06 -13.38 39.04
CA VAL A 527 21.39 -12.74 39.01
C VAL A 527 22.25 -13.24 37.85
N HIS A 528 21.68 -13.94 36.85
CA HIS A 528 22.44 -14.48 35.70
C HIS A 528 21.89 -14.13 34.29
N SER A 529 20.86 -13.27 34.20
CA SER A 529 20.28 -12.85 32.90
C SER A 529 20.23 -11.33 32.71
N SER A 530 21.01 -10.56 33.49
CA SER A 530 21.01 -9.09 33.47
C SER A 530 22.40 -8.53 33.17
N ALA A 531 22.99 -8.98 32.05
CA ALA A 531 24.33 -8.58 31.61
C ALA A 531 24.35 -8.03 30.17
N TYR A 532 23.37 -7.18 29.80
CA TYR A 532 23.44 -6.35 28.58
C TYR A 532 22.69 -5.00 28.64
N LEU A 533 22.32 -4.52 29.83
CA LEU A 533 21.62 -3.22 29.98
C LEU A 533 22.17 -2.39 31.17
N TYR A 534 23.49 -2.17 31.18
CA TYR A 534 24.14 -1.28 32.15
C TYR A 534 25.22 -0.37 31.55
N ILE A 535 25.13 -0.10 30.24
CA ILE A 535 25.91 0.94 29.55
C ILE A 535 24.95 1.72 28.65
N TYR A 536 24.15 2.63 29.22
CA TYR A 536 23.65 3.82 28.48
C TYR A 536 23.05 4.94 29.36
N LEU A 537 22.72 4.69 30.63
CA LEU A 537 22.06 5.69 31.50
C LEU A 537 22.87 6.00 32.78
N GLN A 538 24.08 6.53 32.59
CA GLN A 538 24.76 7.38 33.58
C GLN A 538 25.27 8.68 32.94
N CYS A 539 24.33 9.56 32.63
CA CYS A 539 24.50 11.01 32.60
C CYS A 539 23.13 11.63 32.95
N LEU A 540 23.13 12.81 33.59
CA LEU A 540 21.97 13.57 34.06
C LEU A 540 21.31 13.03 35.35
N SER A 541 21.96 13.34 36.49
CA SER A 541 21.27 13.53 37.78
C SER A 541 21.12 15.04 38.04
N PRO A 542 19.95 15.54 38.45
CA PRO A 542 19.77 16.92 38.91
C PRO A 542 19.62 17.01 40.43
N GLN A 543 20.50 17.79 41.08
CA GLN A 543 20.31 18.36 42.44
C GLN A 543 20.92 19.79 42.49
N PRO A 544 20.48 20.69 43.39
CA PRO A 544 20.32 22.09 42.98
C PRO A 544 21.03 23.18 43.81
N PHE A 545 21.14 24.37 43.20
CA PHE A 545 21.37 25.72 43.77
C PHE A 545 22.74 26.05 44.42
N PRO A 546 23.12 27.36 44.53
CA PRO A 546 22.71 28.54 43.73
C PRO A 546 23.91 29.40 43.21
N LEU A 547 23.70 30.27 42.21
CA LEU A 547 24.15 31.70 42.17
C LEU A 547 23.80 32.40 40.82
N SER A 548 24.01 33.72 40.77
CA SER A 548 23.39 34.73 39.89
C SER A 548 23.92 34.82 38.43
N PRO A 549 23.20 35.51 37.51
CA PRO A 549 23.39 35.35 36.05
C PRO A 549 24.17 36.48 35.35
N SER A 550 24.90 36.17 34.26
CA SER A 550 25.20 37.15 33.19
C SER A 550 25.71 36.55 31.86
N LYS A 551 24.90 36.76 30.80
CA LYS A 551 25.27 37.19 29.42
C LYS A 551 26.05 36.29 28.43
N PHE A 552 25.71 36.53 27.16
CA PHE A 552 26.39 36.31 25.86
C PHE A 552 26.34 34.94 25.14
N LEU A 553 25.43 34.92 24.14
CA LEU A 553 25.56 34.61 22.70
C LEU A 553 26.87 33.99 22.10
N PRO A 554 26.78 33.35 20.91
CA PRO A 554 27.59 32.17 20.53
C PRO A 554 28.70 32.45 19.50
N SER A 555 29.47 31.42 19.11
CA SER A 555 29.78 31.02 17.70
C SER A 555 30.87 29.92 17.59
N SER A 556 30.89 29.24 16.44
CA SER A 556 32.07 28.58 15.81
C SER A 556 32.64 27.24 16.33
N VAL A 557 32.23 26.16 15.65
CA VAL A 557 33.07 25.17 14.92
C VAL A 557 34.59 25.17 15.18
N VAL A 558 35.17 23.98 15.50
CA VAL A 558 36.33 23.32 14.84
C VAL A 558 36.44 21.86 15.32
N PHE A 559 36.68 20.90 14.41
CA PHE A 559 37.48 19.70 14.71
C PHE A 559 38.46 19.42 13.56
N MET A 560 39.71 19.10 13.88
CA MET A 560 40.80 18.90 12.91
C MET A 560 40.80 17.50 12.27
N ALA A 561 41.55 17.37 11.17
CA ALA A 561 41.54 16.23 10.26
C ALA A 561 42.79 15.33 10.30
N SER A 562 42.79 14.35 9.38
CA SER A 562 43.87 13.44 8.91
C SER A 562 43.94 12.07 9.61
N SER A 563 44.31 10.96 8.94
CA SER A 563 44.75 10.73 7.54
C SER A 563 44.57 9.23 7.17
N SER A 564 44.55 8.75 5.92
CA SER A 564 44.33 9.35 4.58
C SER A 564 44.34 8.26 3.49
N ARG A 565 43.60 8.43 2.38
CA ARG A 565 43.88 7.93 0.99
C ARG A 565 42.72 8.33 0.06
N ASN A 566 43.04 8.98 -1.06
CA ASN A 566 42.10 9.89 -1.76
C ASN A 566 41.32 9.23 -2.91
N PRO A 567 40.02 9.55 -3.04
CA PRO A 567 39.38 9.90 -4.31
C PRO A 567 39.59 11.39 -4.61
N ILE A 568 39.58 11.77 -5.88
CA ILE A 568 39.76 13.16 -6.35
C ILE A 568 38.50 13.97 -6.04
N PRO A 569 38.58 15.16 -5.43
CA PRO A 569 37.41 15.99 -5.18
C PRO A 569 36.93 16.69 -6.47
N LEU A 570 35.60 16.77 -6.63
CA LEU A 570 34.98 17.76 -7.50
C LEU A 570 35.32 19.14 -6.95
N THR A 571 36.24 19.84 -7.61
CA THR A 571 36.60 21.22 -7.27
C THR A 571 35.42 22.14 -7.50
N ALA A 572 35.28 23.16 -6.66
CA ALA A 572 34.25 24.17 -6.79
C ALA A 572 34.33 24.90 -8.14
N LEU A 573 33.19 25.40 -8.60
CA LEU A 573 33.16 26.46 -9.61
C LEU A 573 33.55 27.76 -8.90
N ASP A 574 34.68 28.35 -9.28
CA ASP A 574 35.07 29.67 -8.82
C ASP A 574 34.31 30.75 -9.61
N ASP A 575 33.93 31.83 -8.93
CA ASP A 575 33.28 33.00 -9.53
C ASP A 575 34.27 33.85 -10.35
N GLU A 576 33.72 34.59 -11.33
CA GLU A 576 34.40 35.50 -12.26
C GLU A 576 35.37 34.87 -13.29
N GLU A 577 34.86 34.64 -14.51
CA GLU A 577 35.37 35.40 -15.66
C GLU A 577 34.32 35.52 -16.77
N SER A 578 34.21 36.72 -17.35
CA SER A 578 33.19 37.08 -18.34
C SER A 578 33.82 37.24 -19.71
N LEU A 579 33.23 36.63 -20.74
CA LEU A 579 33.55 36.91 -22.13
C LEU A 579 32.33 36.74 -23.02
N VAL A 580 31.88 37.86 -23.58
CA VAL A 580 30.74 37.95 -24.49
C VAL A 580 31.10 37.34 -25.83
N HIS A 581 30.29 36.39 -26.29
CA HIS A 581 30.15 36.13 -27.72
C HIS A 581 28.72 36.42 -28.15
N ASP A 582 28.64 37.37 -29.08
CA ASP A 582 27.41 37.83 -29.71
C ASP A 582 26.83 36.73 -30.61
N PHE A 583 25.50 36.55 -30.57
CA PHE A 583 24.78 35.53 -31.35
C PHE A 583 23.57 36.15 -32.05
N ASP A 584 23.87 37.08 -32.95
CA ASP A 584 22.89 37.56 -33.91
C ASP A 584 22.47 36.46 -34.90
N HIS A 585 21.20 36.47 -35.28
CA HIS A 585 20.56 35.68 -36.35
C HIS A 585 20.26 34.18 -36.12
N ILE A 586 19.16 33.90 -35.41
CA ILE A 586 18.18 32.88 -35.87
C ILE A 586 16.77 33.50 -35.82
N SER A 587 16.13 33.65 -36.98
CA SER A 587 14.73 34.06 -37.07
C SER A 587 13.84 32.83 -37.15
N LEU A 588 13.14 32.51 -36.05
CA LEU A 588 12.13 31.45 -36.01
C LEU A 588 10.78 32.00 -36.52
N HIS A 589 10.53 31.87 -37.83
CA HIS A 589 9.20 32.08 -38.38
C HIS A 589 8.32 30.82 -38.21
N SER A 590 7.42 30.90 -37.23
CA SER A 590 6.18 30.11 -37.03
C SER A 590 5.25 30.22 -38.27
N PRO A 591 4.31 29.28 -38.59
CA PRO A 591 3.46 28.56 -37.62
C PRO A 591 2.98 27.12 -37.95
N ASN A 592 2.22 26.57 -36.98
CA ASN A 592 1.34 25.37 -37.03
C ASN A 592 1.94 23.97 -36.77
N ASP A 593 2.73 23.80 -35.72
CA ASP A 593 2.61 22.58 -34.89
C ASP A 593 2.97 22.88 -33.43
N SER A 594 2.07 22.60 -32.48
CA SER A 594 2.12 23.16 -31.11
C SER A 594 2.58 22.18 -30.02
N ASN A 595 3.25 21.09 -30.40
CA ASN A 595 3.64 20.00 -29.48
C ASN A 595 5.15 19.76 -29.34
N SER A 596 6.01 20.38 -30.17
CA SER A 596 7.46 20.28 -30.04
C SER A 596 7.96 21.15 -28.88
N PHE A 597 8.83 20.59 -28.04
CA PHE A 597 9.54 21.33 -26.99
C PHE A 597 11.04 21.01 -27.08
N TYR A 598 11.86 21.99 -26.72
CA TYR A 598 13.31 21.88 -26.82
C TYR A 598 13.91 21.67 -25.43
N LEU A 599 14.73 20.63 -25.26
CA LEU A 599 15.64 20.51 -24.12
C LEU A 599 17.05 20.83 -24.57
N PHE A 600 17.73 21.67 -23.80
CA PHE A 600 19.17 21.77 -23.86
C PHE A 600 19.78 21.01 -22.68
N PHE A 601 20.83 20.23 -22.93
CA PHE A 601 21.61 19.63 -21.84
C PHE A 601 23.11 19.71 -22.05
N LYS A 602 23.85 19.77 -20.94
CA LYS A 602 25.32 19.75 -20.90
C LYS A 602 25.78 18.47 -20.20
N LEU A 603 26.65 17.71 -20.86
CA LEU A 603 27.23 16.49 -20.30
C LEU A 603 28.47 16.82 -19.45
N LEU A 604 28.46 16.41 -18.18
CA LEU A 604 29.63 16.50 -17.31
C LEU A 604 30.31 15.14 -17.23
N SER A 605 31.53 15.03 -17.78
CA SER A 605 32.29 13.79 -17.87
C SER A 605 33.79 14.03 -17.62
N PRO A 606 34.46 13.22 -16.77
CA PRO A 606 35.91 13.27 -16.59
C PRO A 606 36.69 12.65 -17.77
N LYS A 607 35.99 12.12 -18.78
CA LYS A 607 36.58 11.58 -20.02
C LYS A 607 36.02 12.32 -21.22
N SER A 608 36.87 12.59 -22.22
CA SER A 608 36.41 13.14 -23.50
C SER A 608 35.51 12.14 -24.21
N VAL A 609 34.26 12.53 -24.46
CA VAL A 609 33.25 11.73 -25.17
C VAL A 609 33.03 12.34 -26.56
N LYS A 610 33.05 11.52 -27.62
CA LYS A 610 32.75 12.00 -28.98
C LYS A 610 31.27 12.38 -29.08
N PRO A 611 30.90 13.59 -29.56
CA PRO A 611 29.50 14.00 -29.65
C PRO A 611 28.62 13.04 -30.47
N SER A 612 29.15 12.47 -31.55
CA SER A 612 28.44 11.48 -32.38
C SER A 612 28.14 10.16 -31.68
N TRP A 613 28.86 9.83 -30.59
CA TRP A 613 28.53 8.68 -29.74
C TRP A 613 27.33 9.00 -28.83
N ILE A 614 27.25 10.21 -28.29
CA ILE A 614 26.12 10.67 -27.47
C ILE A 614 24.87 10.76 -28.35
N GLU A 615 24.98 11.42 -29.51
CA GLU A 615 23.92 11.52 -30.52
C GLU A 615 23.39 10.14 -30.90
N LYS A 616 24.28 9.20 -31.26
CA LYS A 616 23.88 7.83 -31.60
C LYS A 616 23.24 7.10 -30.41
N ALA A 617 23.88 7.08 -29.24
CA ALA A 617 23.41 6.34 -28.08
C ALA A 617 22.06 6.86 -27.56
N MET A 618 21.87 8.19 -27.53
CA MET A 618 20.60 8.80 -27.16
C MET A 618 19.52 8.51 -28.22
N THR A 619 19.84 8.65 -29.52
CA THR A 619 18.88 8.38 -30.61
C THR A 619 18.46 6.91 -30.63
N GLU A 620 19.37 5.95 -30.43
CA GLU A 620 19.05 4.52 -30.32
C GLU A 620 18.23 4.21 -29.06
N ALA A 621 18.53 4.84 -27.92
CA ALA A 621 17.77 4.68 -26.69
C ALA A 621 16.35 5.30 -26.75
N TRP A 622 16.17 6.35 -27.55
CA TRP A 622 14.91 7.10 -27.64
C TRP A 622 14.02 6.61 -28.79
N MET A 623 14.56 6.27 -29.98
CA MET A 623 13.77 5.77 -31.12
C MET A 623 12.90 4.53 -30.80
N LEU A 624 13.32 3.69 -29.85
CA LEU A 624 12.54 2.54 -29.38
C LEU A 624 11.41 2.90 -28.39
N ARG A 625 11.21 4.19 -28.11
CA ARG A 625 10.28 4.71 -27.09
C ARG A 625 9.44 5.88 -27.62
N PHE A 626 10.07 6.88 -28.26
CA PHE A 626 9.43 8.03 -28.90
C PHE A 626 10.28 8.57 -30.07
N LEU A 627 9.65 9.25 -31.01
CA LEU A 627 10.35 9.88 -32.13
C LEU A 627 10.95 11.22 -31.67
N VAL A 628 12.28 11.26 -31.50
CA VAL A 628 13.00 12.45 -31.04
C VAL A 628 14.26 12.65 -31.88
N GLN A 629 14.49 13.89 -32.31
CA GLN A 629 15.73 14.29 -32.95
C GLN A 629 16.68 14.91 -31.93
N ILE A 630 17.95 14.50 -31.99
CA ILE A 630 19.00 15.00 -31.10
C ILE A 630 20.11 15.56 -31.98
N SER A 631 20.47 16.82 -31.74
CA SER A 631 21.53 17.49 -32.47
C SER A 631 22.55 18.09 -31.52
N LYS A 632 23.83 18.03 -31.89
CA LYS A 632 24.90 18.67 -31.13
C LYS A 632 24.78 20.18 -31.31
N TYR A 633 24.48 20.88 -30.23
CA TYR A 633 24.50 22.34 -30.17
C TYR A 633 25.91 22.85 -29.78
N HIS A 634 26.07 24.17 -29.75
CA HIS A 634 27.38 24.81 -29.56
C HIS A 634 28.11 24.33 -28.28
N SER A 635 29.44 24.19 -28.37
CA SER A 635 30.36 23.89 -27.24
C SER A 635 29.98 22.73 -26.30
N GLY A 636 29.35 21.67 -26.84
CA GLY A 636 29.05 20.45 -26.08
C GLY A 636 27.72 20.48 -25.33
N LEU A 637 26.91 21.50 -25.59
CA LEU A 637 25.48 21.47 -25.35
C LEU A 637 24.81 20.57 -26.41
N PHE A 638 23.69 19.94 -26.08
CA PHE A 638 22.90 19.13 -26.99
C PHE A 638 21.45 19.59 -26.97
N LEU A 639 20.81 19.61 -28.13
CA LEU A 639 19.40 19.92 -28.32
C LEU A 639 18.63 18.62 -28.55
N ALA A 640 17.54 18.41 -27.83
CA ALA A 640 16.56 17.34 -28.08
C ALA A 640 15.17 17.93 -28.35
N ASP A 641 14.46 17.40 -29.34
CA ASP A 641 13.11 17.82 -29.80
C ASP A 641 12.15 16.62 -29.84
N GLY A 642 11.04 16.66 -29.09
CA GLY A 642 10.14 15.51 -28.87
C GLY A 642 8.75 15.83 -28.26
N ASP A 643 8.03 14.79 -27.79
CA ASP A 643 6.72 14.91 -27.12
C ASP A 643 6.86 15.31 -25.63
N ARG A 644 6.19 16.41 -25.25
CA ARG A 644 6.32 17.14 -23.98
C ARG A 644 5.97 16.36 -22.70
N ARG A 645 5.24 15.25 -22.81
CA ARG A 645 4.65 14.54 -21.64
C ARG A 645 5.66 14.15 -20.56
N ARG A 646 6.76 13.47 -20.91
CA ARG A 646 7.67 12.90 -19.89
C ARG A 646 8.50 13.92 -19.08
N VAL A 647 8.64 15.15 -19.54
CA VAL A 647 9.27 16.23 -18.74
C VAL A 647 8.32 16.81 -17.70
N LEU A 648 7.01 16.78 -17.98
CA LEU A 648 5.97 17.18 -17.03
C LEU A 648 5.66 16.10 -15.98
N GLU A 649 6.18 14.87 -16.16
CA GLU A 649 5.92 13.69 -15.31
C GLU A 649 7.08 13.33 -14.35
N GLU A 650 8.15 14.13 -14.31
CA GLU A 650 9.35 13.96 -13.44
C GLU A 650 9.95 12.54 -13.41
N GLN A 651 9.82 11.76 -14.49
CA GLN A 651 10.29 10.37 -14.52
C GLN A 651 11.82 10.27 -14.53
N PRO A 652 12.44 9.34 -13.77
CA PRO A 652 13.89 9.18 -13.75
C PRO A 652 14.43 8.61 -15.07
N TRP A 653 15.28 9.39 -15.74
CA TRP A 653 16.01 9.03 -16.96
C TRP A 653 17.31 8.28 -16.61
N HIS A 654 17.36 6.98 -16.85
CA HIS A 654 18.56 6.19 -16.56
C HIS A 654 19.61 6.34 -17.68
N PHE A 655 20.65 7.14 -17.43
CA PHE A 655 21.82 7.25 -18.32
C PHE A 655 23.09 6.74 -17.66
N ASP A 656 23.89 6.01 -18.44
CA ASP A 656 24.91 5.09 -17.96
C ASP A 656 26.17 5.81 -17.40
N LYS A 657 26.04 6.33 -16.17
CA LYS A 657 27.10 6.90 -15.30
C LYS A 657 27.56 8.33 -15.62
N PHE A 658 26.69 9.18 -16.18
CA PHE A 658 27.01 10.59 -16.43
C PHE A 658 25.94 11.53 -15.88
N LEU A 659 26.38 12.62 -15.24
CA LEU A 659 25.50 13.70 -14.82
C LEU A 659 25.14 14.57 -16.03
N MET A 660 23.84 14.76 -16.24
CA MET A 660 23.30 15.65 -17.28
C MET A 660 22.42 16.71 -16.65
N VAL A 661 22.72 17.96 -16.97
CA VAL A 661 21.95 19.12 -16.52
C VAL A 661 21.03 19.53 -17.67
N PHE A 662 19.72 19.52 -17.44
CA PHE A 662 18.69 19.87 -18.44
C PHE A 662 18.14 21.27 -18.18
N THR A 663 17.80 22.00 -19.24
CA THR A 663 17.08 23.27 -19.14
C THR A 663 15.95 23.35 -20.16
N HIS A 664 14.82 23.88 -19.72
CA HIS A 664 13.68 24.26 -20.56
C HIS A 664 13.86 25.73 -20.96
N PRO A 665 13.89 26.09 -22.26
CA PRO A 665 13.91 27.48 -22.67
C PRO A 665 12.53 28.09 -22.45
N ASP A 666 12.45 29.22 -21.75
CA ASP A 666 11.28 30.10 -21.87
C ASP A 666 11.31 30.77 -23.25
N VAL A 667 10.14 30.97 -23.85
CA VAL A 667 9.94 31.09 -25.32
C VAL A 667 10.44 32.42 -25.92
N SER A 668 11.31 33.17 -25.24
CA SER A 668 11.78 34.49 -25.71
C SER A 668 13.14 34.98 -25.17
N SER A 669 13.93 34.17 -24.44
CA SER A 669 15.21 34.64 -23.86
C SER A 669 16.39 33.69 -24.03
N THR A 670 17.58 34.29 -24.16
CA THR A 670 18.88 33.60 -24.13
C THR A 670 19.13 33.07 -22.70
N PRO A 671 19.46 31.78 -22.51
CA PRO A 671 19.66 31.23 -21.18
C PRO A 671 20.91 31.82 -20.50
N THR A 672 20.77 32.22 -19.23
CA THR A 672 21.87 32.71 -18.39
C THR A 672 22.28 31.63 -17.38
N PRO A 673 23.45 31.73 -16.72
CA PRO A 673 23.83 30.77 -15.67
C PRO A 673 22.81 30.64 -14.53
N GLU A 674 22.04 31.70 -14.22
CA GLU A 674 20.97 31.64 -13.21
C GLU A 674 19.68 30.96 -13.70
N SER A 675 19.48 30.83 -15.02
CA SER A 675 18.29 30.17 -15.60
C SER A 675 18.44 28.65 -15.76
N VAL A 676 19.55 28.06 -15.27
CA VAL A 676 19.84 26.63 -15.39
C VAL A 676 19.39 25.88 -14.14
N TYR A 677 18.37 25.04 -14.29
CA TYR A 677 17.89 24.19 -13.20
C TYR A 677 18.73 22.93 -13.05
N TYR A 678 19.27 22.72 -11.84
CA TYR A 678 19.97 21.49 -11.48
C TYR A 678 18.95 20.42 -11.11
N VAL A 679 18.66 19.51 -12.03
CA VAL A 679 17.96 18.25 -11.72
C VAL A 679 19.01 17.23 -11.28
N PRO A 680 19.08 16.85 -9.99
CA PRO A 680 19.94 15.75 -9.57
C PRO A 680 19.40 14.43 -10.13
N PHE A 681 20.30 13.61 -10.67
CA PHE A 681 20.07 12.25 -11.15
C PHE A 681 20.63 11.23 -10.17
#